data_AF-A0A7V5BEC4-F1
#
_entry.id   AF-A0A7V5BEC4-F1
#
_cell.length_a   1.000
_cell.length_b   1.000
_cell.length_c   1.000
_cell.angle_alpha   90.00
_cell.angle_beta   90.00
_cell.angle_gamma   90.00
#
_symmetry.space_group_name_H-M   'P 1'
#
loop_
_entity.id
_entity.type
_entity.pdbx_description
1 polymer ?
#
loop_
_entity_poly.entity_id
_entity_poly.type
_entity_poly.pdbx_seq_one_letter_code
_entity_poly.pdbx_strand_id
1 'polypeptide(L)'
;NADLRHVDVVLCADPKVFLHTDALQGLKKGGAFVWESNEENPADAWNYIPVKYRHEIIEKDIKVYILNGFKIAKAATEREELQTRMQGNAFLGAFFRVSSFLKDYNIPKKEFEETIHAQYVKKFGRFGDDVVNSNMTVMKAGFDDVKEVPIGKLDAPDASNFVGNVISPCGIDIIAPPRDKEGKSPIHTLSAFDAEFRAGYGYNQPASPLASVGYIASGTGDTASKYVARRAIPMFIEENCTQCMECISACPDTAMPNTAQDISQILTTAFKYYVSDGFARNALLEHLDDLDKKLRADMYAYATDKELKKNPDDRVKFKNILRKHLEDLKSDVIDDKAINQVLSIVETLPLAYMSARGIFAGKEKKEAGDGGIFSIFINDKCKGCGECVDVCGDHEALVMIVEDEDWHARVKSSEGFFKLLPETPKKYLGIYNPDDPYEAKAAALKNHLMQQSKYNALVSGDGACAGCGEKTILHAVASVTEAVMRPLFFAKAERLTEKVAQLKRTGLMKLEALKANDLDAYNVFTRTVLHIIMGYGAENAKATEKRIADGFDGGDAEIIDGLVAVLSQEAYNHKELQTLEGHMPNGMSAMAMTANTGCNTVYGSTPPNNPHPYPWMNSLFQDGTTIGWIVGESFIRDHAAHAVIPERLVDTLLGEFEKGFDEDDYFYYTHFSDKFMTDKEVLELPKVWAIGGDGGIGDIGFQNLSKVVLQNRPNVKVLMLDTQVYSNTGGQNSDSSVMTGGFDMNQIGPATEGKMTEKKSVAEIMMSGHGSPYVAQVSAASIGVLFRALIDGLHYRGTAYYQAFTTCQPEHGVPDDASEAQAIRVRDSRGMPEFVFDPGKGETFPEALYIKGNPNYQNDWYTKRSKGTKERFTYTVAHWALTEARFRRHHKKVSADKVEGKQELLSVLQNVTMQDIVHHRYLDKNHRSYIPDWEVYLVDHTDDGQVNHHLLSRQMVIFCVERRKAWRMLQSKAGIENKDYLAQKEYLKGLDA
;
A
#
# COMPACT_ATOMS: atom_id res chain seq x y z
N ASN A 1 22.95 -0.27 14.30
CA ASN A 1 24.42 -0.43 14.39
C ASN A 1 24.83 -0.49 15.84
N ALA A 2 25.89 -1.22 16.16
CA ALA A 2 26.16 -1.73 17.51
C ALA A 2 26.32 -0.64 18.59
N ASP A 3 26.03 -0.98 19.85
CA ASP A 3 26.15 -0.13 21.05
C ASP A 3 27.61 0.27 21.41
N LEU A 4 28.53 0.18 20.46
CA LEU A 4 29.96 0.40 20.63
C LEU A 4 30.26 1.89 20.63
N ARG A 5 30.54 2.44 21.82
CA ARG A 5 30.91 3.85 22.01
C ARG A 5 32.38 4.16 21.69
N HIS A 6 33.18 3.13 21.40
CA HIS A 6 34.60 3.22 21.07
C HIS A 6 34.90 2.24 19.94
N VAL A 7 35.26 2.78 18.77
CA VAL A 7 35.46 2.03 17.53
C VAL A 7 36.77 2.45 16.88
N ASP A 8 37.54 1.49 16.37
CA ASP A 8 38.78 1.72 15.64
C ASP A 8 38.55 1.95 14.14
N VAL A 9 37.63 1.18 13.55
CA VAL A 9 37.28 1.22 12.13
C VAL A 9 35.76 1.11 11.95
N VAL A 10 35.17 2.05 11.22
CA VAL A 10 33.78 1.97 10.74
C VAL A 10 33.77 1.62 9.25
N LEU A 11 32.92 0.66 8.87
CA LEU A 11 32.67 0.26 7.49
C LEU A 11 31.25 0.68 7.10
N CYS A 12 31.12 1.46 6.05
CA CYS A 12 29.87 2.04 5.60
C CYS A 12 29.64 1.76 4.11
N ALA A 13 28.86 0.73 3.82
CA ALA A 13 28.48 0.33 2.46
C ALA A 13 27.36 1.21 1.84
N ASP A 14 27.10 2.37 2.43
CA ASP A 14 26.01 3.29 2.07
C ASP A 14 26.60 4.64 1.59
N PRO A 15 26.44 4.98 0.29
CA PRO A 15 26.97 6.22 -0.26
C PRO A 15 26.22 7.48 0.25
N LYS A 16 25.04 7.33 0.84
CA LYS A 16 24.18 8.44 1.30
C LYS A 16 24.09 8.54 2.83
N VAL A 17 25.02 7.89 3.56
CA VAL A 17 24.95 7.73 5.02
C VAL A 17 24.73 9.03 5.81
N PHE A 18 25.39 10.12 5.40
CA PHE A 18 25.31 11.41 6.08
C PHE A 18 23.95 12.12 5.95
N LEU A 19 23.05 11.63 5.08
CA LEU A 19 21.66 12.13 4.98
C LEU A 19 20.76 11.64 6.12
N HIS A 20 21.10 10.57 6.82
CA HIS A 20 20.20 9.93 7.80
C HIS A 20 20.85 9.47 9.11
N THR A 21 22.18 9.37 9.19
CA THR A 21 22.84 8.94 10.43
C THR A 21 24.23 9.53 10.65
N ASP A 22 24.68 9.49 11.90
CA ASP A 22 26.03 9.90 12.31
C ASP A 22 27.00 8.72 12.15
N ALA A 23 27.64 8.63 10.99
CA ALA A 23 28.56 7.54 10.66
C ALA A 23 29.88 7.56 11.45
N LEU A 24 30.20 8.67 12.14
CA LEU A 24 31.45 8.86 12.89
C LEU A 24 31.26 8.63 14.39
N GLN A 25 30.03 8.44 14.86
CA GLN A 25 29.71 8.22 16.27
C GLN A 25 30.54 7.05 16.86
N GLY A 26 31.26 7.33 17.95
CA GLY A 26 32.11 6.37 18.64
C GLY A 26 33.49 6.12 18.01
N LEU A 27 33.77 6.66 16.81
CA LEU A 27 35.08 6.53 16.18
C LEU A 27 36.15 7.31 16.99
N LYS A 28 37.26 6.62 17.30
CA LYS A 28 38.35 7.17 18.12
C LYS A 28 39.22 8.17 17.35
N LYS A 29 40.05 8.93 18.07
CA LYS A 29 41.12 9.74 17.46
C LYS A 29 42.08 8.87 16.65
N GLY A 30 42.32 9.22 15.38
CA GLY A 30 43.11 8.40 14.44
C GLY A 30 42.41 7.14 13.95
N GLY A 31 41.09 6.99 14.17
CA GLY A 31 40.30 5.88 13.64
C GLY A 31 40.06 5.99 12.13
N ALA A 32 39.68 4.87 11.51
CA ALA A 32 39.42 4.79 10.07
C ALA A 32 37.91 4.73 9.75
N PHE A 33 37.48 5.50 8.76
CA PHE A 33 36.12 5.46 8.21
C PHE A 33 36.20 5.02 6.74
N VAL A 34 35.66 3.86 6.39
CA VAL A 34 35.60 3.34 5.02
C VAL A 34 34.20 3.49 4.47
N TRP A 35 34.04 4.14 3.32
CA TRP A 35 32.76 4.59 2.80
C TRP A 35 32.53 4.16 1.33
N GLU A 36 31.33 3.73 0.98
CA GLU A 36 30.93 3.49 -0.41
C GLU A 36 30.92 4.80 -1.19
N SER A 37 31.65 4.87 -2.29
CA SER A 37 31.61 6.04 -3.18
C SER A 37 31.85 5.67 -4.65
N ASN A 38 31.21 6.42 -5.54
CA ASN A 38 31.44 6.34 -6.98
C ASN A 38 32.60 7.22 -7.46
N GLU A 39 33.14 8.09 -6.61
CA GLU A 39 34.21 9.03 -6.98
C GLU A 39 35.49 8.32 -7.41
N GLU A 40 35.95 8.57 -8.65
CA GLU A 40 37.20 7.99 -9.14
C GLU A 40 38.43 8.67 -8.50
N ASN A 41 38.31 9.96 -8.21
CA ASN A 41 39.27 10.80 -7.51
C ASN A 41 38.88 10.98 -6.03
N PRO A 42 39.66 10.44 -5.05
CA PRO A 42 39.31 10.53 -3.63
C PRO A 42 39.17 11.95 -3.08
N ALA A 43 39.77 12.97 -3.70
CA ALA A 43 39.66 14.35 -3.23
C ALA A 43 38.23 14.91 -3.38
N ASP A 44 37.48 14.46 -4.38
CA ASP A 44 36.15 15.00 -4.69
C ASP A 44 35.09 14.48 -3.70
N ALA A 45 35.31 13.29 -3.13
CA ALA A 45 34.48 12.72 -2.06
C ALA A 45 34.40 13.61 -0.80
N TRP A 46 35.37 14.52 -0.58
CA TRP A 46 35.34 15.47 0.52
C TRP A 46 34.16 16.46 0.44
N ASN A 47 33.72 16.80 -0.77
CA ASN A 47 32.62 17.74 -1.00
C ASN A 47 31.27 17.18 -0.49
N TYR A 48 31.13 15.85 -0.46
CA TYR A 48 29.93 15.13 -0.03
C TYR A 48 29.89 14.83 1.47
N ILE A 49 30.91 15.23 2.23
CA ILE A 49 30.91 15.16 3.70
C ILE A 49 30.35 16.49 4.24
N PRO A 50 29.27 16.51 5.05
CA PRO A 50 28.74 17.75 5.60
C PRO A 50 29.73 18.50 6.50
N VAL A 51 29.69 19.84 6.52
CA VAL A 51 30.62 20.70 7.30
C VAL A 51 30.77 20.28 8.78
N LYS A 52 29.69 19.85 9.45
CA LYS A 52 29.72 19.31 10.83
C LYS A 52 30.74 18.17 10.96
N TYR A 53 30.70 17.21 10.04
CA TYR A 53 31.56 16.03 10.08
C TYR A 53 32.98 16.33 9.59
N ARG A 54 33.17 17.31 8.69
CA ARG A 54 34.51 17.82 8.32
C ARG A 54 35.26 18.34 9.56
N HIS A 55 34.59 19.11 10.42
CA HIS A 55 35.18 19.57 11.69
C HIS A 55 35.63 18.38 12.56
N GLU A 56 34.75 17.40 12.76
CA GLU A 56 35.04 16.24 13.60
C GLU A 56 36.19 15.38 13.04
N ILE A 57 36.23 15.18 11.72
CA ILE A 57 37.31 14.46 11.03
C ILE A 57 38.67 15.14 11.28
N ILE A 58 38.72 16.47 11.15
CA ILE A 58 39.95 17.26 11.36
C ILE A 58 40.37 17.22 12.84
N GLU A 59 39.45 17.43 13.78
CA GLU A 59 39.75 17.46 15.22
C GLU A 59 40.25 16.10 15.74
N LYS A 60 39.58 15.03 15.31
CA LYS A 60 39.89 13.64 15.69
C LYS A 60 40.94 12.99 14.78
N ASP A 61 41.52 13.69 13.80
CA ASP A 61 42.45 13.11 12.82
C ASP A 61 41.95 11.78 12.22
N ILE A 62 40.65 11.72 11.90
CA ILE A 62 40.02 10.53 11.32
C ILE A 62 40.55 10.30 9.91
N LYS A 63 40.93 9.06 9.60
CA LYS A 63 41.36 8.66 8.26
C LYS A 63 40.15 8.21 7.46
N VAL A 64 39.75 9.01 6.49
CA VAL A 64 38.62 8.71 5.60
C VAL A 64 39.12 7.94 4.39
N TYR A 65 38.41 6.89 4.01
CA TYR A 65 38.70 6.06 2.85
C TYR A 65 37.43 5.85 2.03
N ILE A 66 37.57 5.79 0.71
CA ILE A 66 36.49 5.38 -0.20
C ILE A 66 36.79 4.03 -0.85
N LEU A 67 35.70 3.30 -1.13
CA LEU A 67 35.69 2.06 -1.88
C LEU A 67 34.43 2.02 -2.75
N ASN A 68 34.53 1.58 -4.00
CA ASN A 68 33.34 1.26 -4.80
C ASN A 68 33.06 -0.25 -4.70
N GLY A 69 32.53 -0.66 -3.55
CA GLY A 69 32.27 -2.07 -3.25
C GLY A 69 31.25 -2.68 -4.22
N PHE A 70 30.32 -1.88 -4.76
CA PHE A 70 29.35 -2.38 -5.73
C PHE A 70 29.95 -2.62 -7.13
N LYS A 71 30.83 -1.74 -7.63
CA LYS A 71 31.60 -1.95 -8.88
C LYS A 71 32.44 -3.24 -8.79
N ILE A 72 33.09 -3.46 -7.65
CA ILE A 72 33.85 -4.70 -7.38
C ILE A 72 32.94 -5.93 -7.41
N ALA A 73 31.81 -5.89 -6.70
CA ALA A 73 30.88 -7.02 -6.65
C ALA A 73 30.24 -7.33 -8.02
N LYS A 74 29.84 -6.30 -8.78
CA LYS A 74 29.28 -6.43 -10.12
C LYS A 74 30.28 -6.99 -11.13
N ALA A 75 31.57 -6.68 -11.00
CA ALA A 75 32.63 -7.28 -11.82
C ALA A 75 32.89 -8.77 -11.50
N ALA A 76 32.51 -9.24 -10.30
CA ALA A 76 32.76 -10.61 -9.84
C ALA A 76 31.58 -11.58 -10.05
N THR A 77 30.37 -11.08 -10.32
CA THR A 77 29.19 -11.91 -10.62
C THR A 77 28.10 -11.15 -11.37
N GLU A 78 27.56 -11.76 -12.42
CA GLU A 78 26.40 -11.25 -13.17
C GLU A 78 25.07 -11.43 -12.41
N ARG A 79 25.05 -12.25 -11.34
CA ARG A 79 23.84 -12.49 -10.52
C ARG A 79 23.63 -11.35 -9.53
N GLU A 80 22.67 -10.48 -9.82
CA GLU A 80 22.32 -9.30 -9.01
C GLU A 80 22.11 -9.61 -7.51
N GLU A 81 21.37 -10.67 -7.20
CA GLU A 81 21.14 -11.19 -5.84
C GLU A 81 22.44 -11.51 -5.05
N LEU A 82 23.55 -11.76 -5.76
CA LEU A 82 24.87 -12.00 -5.17
C LEU A 82 25.70 -10.72 -5.10
N GLN A 83 25.48 -9.72 -5.96
CA GLN A 83 26.26 -8.48 -5.98
C GLN A 83 26.13 -7.73 -4.64
N THR A 84 24.91 -7.53 -4.13
CA THR A 84 24.68 -6.87 -2.83
C THR A 84 25.29 -7.67 -1.68
N ARG A 85 25.27 -9.01 -1.74
CA ARG A 85 25.88 -9.88 -0.72
C ARG A 85 27.41 -9.86 -0.77
N MET A 86 27.98 -9.76 -1.97
CA MET A 86 29.41 -9.68 -2.20
C MET A 86 29.98 -8.31 -1.84
N GLN A 87 29.22 -7.21 -1.97
CA GLN A 87 29.65 -5.88 -1.54
C GLN A 87 30.23 -5.90 -0.11
N GLY A 88 29.59 -6.60 0.83
CA GLY A 88 30.09 -6.75 2.20
C GLY A 88 31.48 -7.43 2.33
N ASN A 89 31.84 -8.32 1.40
CA ASN A 89 33.18 -8.93 1.36
C ASN A 89 34.24 -7.94 0.83
N ALA A 90 33.87 -6.97 -0.01
CA ALA A 90 34.78 -5.91 -0.43
C ALA A 90 35.14 -5.00 0.76
N PHE A 91 34.15 -4.60 1.57
CA PHE A 91 34.40 -3.85 2.81
C PHE A 91 35.20 -4.65 3.84
N LEU A 92 35.04 -5.97 3.90
CA LEU A 92 35.87 -6.83 4.74
C LEU A 92 37.34 -6.83 4.27
N GLY A 93 37.58 -6.81 2.95
CA GLY A 93 38.93 -6.60 2.39
C GLY A 93 39.51 -5.25 2.82
N ALA A 94 38.76 -4.17 2.65
CA ALA A 94 39.16 -2.83 3.04
C ALA A 94 39.44 -2.72 4.56
N PHE A 95 38.63 -3.35 5.41
CA PHE A 95 38.86 -3.43 6.85
C PHE A 95 40.26 -3.97 7.19
N PHE A 96 40.67 -5.08 6.58
CA PHE A 96 42.00 -5.66 6.84
C PHE A 96 43.13 -4.80 6.28
N ARG A 97 42.86 -3.91 5.31
CA ARG A 97 43.83 -2.95 4.79
C ARG A 97 44.01 -1.71 5.68
N VAL A 98 42.90 -1.14 6.18
CA VAL A 98 42.94 0.12 6.94
C VAL A 98 43.10 -0.07 8.45
N SER A 99 42.70 -1.23 8.99
CA SER A 99 42.90 -1.56 10.40
C SER A 99 44.36 -1.91 10.70
N SER A 100 44.79 -1.67 11.94
CA SER A 100 46.09 -2.13 12.43
C SER A 100 46.13 -3.65 12.68
N PHE A 101 44.99 -4.37 12.60
CA PHE A 101 44.82 -5.75 13.03
C PHE A 101 45.91 -6.71 12.53
N LEU A 102 46.15 -6.78 11.21
CA LEU A 102 47.16 -7.70 10.66
C LEU A 102 48.58 -7.37 11.14
N LYS A 103 48.87 -6.08 11.38
CA LYS A 103 50.17 -5.61 11.88
C LYS A 103 50.35 -5.91 13.36
N ASP A 104 49.33 -5.61 14.18
CA ASP A 104 49.36 -5.77 15.63
C ASP A 104 49.52 -7.25 16.04
N TYR A 105 48.89 -8.16 15.29
CA TYR A 105 49.01 -9.60 15.46
C TYR A 105 50.12 -10.25 14.62
N ASN A 106 50.92 -9.46 13.87
CA ASN A 106 52.02 -9.93 13.01
C ASN A 106 51.63 -11.00 11.96
N ILE A 107 50.42 -10.94 11.41
CA ILE A 107 49.88 -11.91 10.45
C ILE A 107 50.37 -11.57 9.03
N PRO A 108 51.18 -12.43 8.37
CA PRO A 108 51.63 -12.19 6.99
C PRO A 108 50.48 -12.28 5.98
N LYS A 109 50.51 -11.50 4.88
CA LYS A 109 49.45 -11.49 3.83
C LYS A 109 49.12 -12.90 3.32
N LYS A 110 50.11 -13.79 3.18
CA LYS A 110 49.91 -15.17 2.75
C LYS A 110 49.05 -15.99 3.73
N GLU A 111 49.40 -15.96 5.02
CA GLU A 111 48.67 -16.71 6.07
C GLU A 111 47.23 -16.18 6.23
N PHE A 112 47.06 -14.87 6.13
CA PHE A 112 45.75 -14.22 6.07
C PHE A 112 44.91 -14.75 4.88
N GLU A 113 45.44 -14.72 3.66
CA GLU A 113 44.72 -15.18 2.47
C GLU A 113 44.34 -16.67 2.54
N GLU A 114 45.26 -17.53 3.01
CA GLU A 114 45.03 -18.97 3.22
C GLU A 114 43.93 -19.20 4.28
N THR A 115 43.92 -18.41 5.35
CA THR A 115 42.91 -18.48 6.42
C THR A 115 41.52 -18.07 5.93
N ILE A 116 41.41 -16.96 5.19
CA ILE A 116 40.12 -16.51 4.62
C ILE A 116 39.60 -17.50 3.59
N HIS A 117 40.48 -18.02 2.71
CA HIS A 117 40.11 -19.06 1.75
C HIS A 117 39.53 -20.30 2.45
N ALA A 118 40.17 -20.79 3.51
CA ALA A 118 39.66 -21.92 4.30
C ALA A 118 38.27 -21.64 4.93
N GLN A 119 38.00 -20.40 5.37
CA GLN A 119 36.67 -20.01 5.86
C GLN A 119 35.62 -19.94 4.75
N TYR A 120 35.98 -19.46 3.55
CA TYR A 120 35.07 -19.45 2.40
C TYR A 120 34.79 -20.86 1.87
N VAL A 121 35.78 -21.76 1.81
CA VAL A 121 35.54 -23.19 1.53
C VAL A 121 34.57 -23.78 2.57
N LYS A 122 34.77 -23.53 3.86
CA LYS A 122 33.89 -24.02 4.94
C LYS A 122 32.46 -23.49 4.84
N LYS A 123 32.27 -22.20 4.53
CA LYS A 123 30.94 -21.56 4.46
C LYS A 123 30.21 -21.78 3.14
N PHE A 124 30.95 -21.81 2.03
CA PHE A 124 30.40 -21.71 0.67
C PHE A 124 30.78 -22.86 -0.26
N GLY A 125 31.73 -23.74 0.08
CA GLY A 125 32.16 -24.85 -0.79
C GLY A 125 31.05 -25.81 -1.22
N ARG A 126 29.97 -25.92 -0.43
CA ARG A 126 28.74 -26.65 -0.82
C ARG A 126 28.01 -26.07 -2.05
N PHE A 127 28.38 -24.87 -2.48
CA PHE A 127 27.85 -24.19 -3.66
C PHE A 127 28.81 -24.23 -4.86
N GLY A 128 29.95 -24.92 -4.74
CA GLY A 128 30.98 -25.05 -5.79
C GLY A 128 32.16 -24.09 -5.62
N ASP A 129 33.29 -24.45 -6.23
CA ASP A 129 34.56 -23.72 -6.10
C ASP A 129 34.51 -22.34 -6.74
N ASP A 130 33.73 -22.14 -7.81
CA ASP A 130 33.54 -20.83 -8.45
C ASP A 130 32.98 -19.78 -7.47
N VAL A 131 32.04 -20.20 -6.59
CA VAL A 131 31.49 -19.31 -5.55
C VAL A 131 32.57 -18.94 -4.53
N VAL A 132 33.45 -19.86 -4.16
CA VAL A 132 34.59 -19.59 -3.27
C VAL A 132 35.56 -18.62 -3.93
N ASN A 133 35.89 -18.85 -5.21
CA ASN A 133 36.81 -18.04 -6.01
C ASN A 133 36.29 -16.61 -6.20
N SER A 134 35.03 -16.40 -6.59
CA SER A 134 34.45 -15.04 -6.69
C SER A 134 34.50 -14.29 -5.37
N ASN A 135 34.18 -14.95 -4.23
CA ASN A 135 34.27 -14.30 -2.92
C ASN A 135 35.72 -13.93 -2.53
N MET A 136 36.71 -14.75 -2.87
CA MET A 136 38.13 -14.40 -2.70
C MET A 136 38.53 -13.22 -3.57
N THR A 137 38.11 -13.18 -4.84
CA THR A 137 38.41 -12.07 -5.76
C THR A 137 37.86 -10.75 -5.23
N VAL A 138 36.60 -10.72 -4.77
CA VAL A 138 35.97 -9.54 -4.19
C VAL A 138 36.69 -9.05 -2.93
N MET A 139 37.09 -9.97 -2.04
CA MET A 139 37.84 -9.63 -0.83
C MET A 139 39.21 -9.02 -1.15
N LYS A 140 39.95 -9.60 -2.12
CA LYS A 140 41.25 -9.07 -2.55
C LYS A 140 41.13 -7.69 -3.21
N ALA A 141 40.18 -7.52 -4.13
CA ALA A 141 39.91 -6.22 -4.74
C ALA A 141 39.55 -5.17 -3.66
N GLY A 142 38.70 -5.51 -2.68
CA GLY A 142 38.40 -4.61 -1.56
C GLY A 142 39.63 -4.21 -0.71
N PHE A 143 40.62 -5.09 -0.57
CA PHE A 143 41.87 -4.81 0.15
C PHE A 143 42.85 -3.93 -0.65
N ASP A 144 42.89 -4.09 -1.98
CA ASP A 144 43.86 -3.43 -2.86
C ASP A 144 43.30 -2.11 -3.47
N ASP A 145 41.98 -1.98 -3.68
CA ASP A 145 41.32 -0.81 -4.32
C ASP A 145 40.86 0.29 -3.36
N VAL A 146 40.92 0.10 -2.04
CA VAL A 146 40.52 1.13 -1.05
C VAL A 146 41.48 2.33 -1.08
N LYS A 147 40.95 3.54 -1.23
CA LYS A 147 41.73 4.78 -1.39
C LYS A 147 41.50 5.74 -0.21
N GLU A 148 42.57 6.34 0.30
CA GLU A 148 42.48 7.40 1.32
C GLU A 148 41.98 8.71 0.68
N VAL A 149 41.03 9.37 1.34
CA VAL A 149 40.52 10.70 0.99
C VAL A 149 41.43 11.74 1.63
N PRO A 150 42.10 12.61 0.86
CA PRO A 150 42.91 13.68 1.45
C PRO A 150 42.01 14.67 2.19
N ILE A 151 42.45 15.14 3.36
CA ILE A 151 41.73 16.16 4.13
C ILE A 151 41.65 17.44 3.31
N GLY A 152 40.45 17.79 2.88
CA GLY A 152 40.16 19.00 2.13
C GLY A 152 39.98 20.23 3.02
N LYS A 153 39.60 21.35 2.42
CA LYS A 153 39.26 22.56 3.19
C LYS A 153 37.93 22.41 3.90
N LEU A 154 37.77 23.09 5.03
CA LEU A 154 36.51 23.13 5.76
C LEU A 154 35.39 23.78 4.93
N ASP A 155 35.71 24.87 4.23
CA ASP A 155 34.86 25.69 3.37
C ASP A 155 34.79 25.19 1.91
N ALA A 156 35.13 23.93 1.66
CA ALA A 156 34.89 23.29 0.36
C ALA A 156 33.38 23.30 0.01
N PRO A 157 32.99 23.21 -1.28
CA PRO A 157 31.59 23.05 -1.68
C PRO A 157 30.91 21.94 -0.89
N ASP A 158 29.66 22.15 -0.46
CA ASP A 158 28.88 21.14 0.28
C ASP A 158 27.81 20.56 -0.65
N ALA A 159 28.11 19.37 -1.19
CA ALA A 159 27.22 18.56 -2.01
C ALA A 159 26.58 17.42 -1.19
N SER A 160 26.74 17.42 0.15
CA SER A 160 26.32 16.30 1.00
C SER A 160 24.81 16.06 1.07
N ASN A 161 23.99 16.95 0.49
CA ASN A 161 22.55 16.76 0.35
C ASN A 161 22.18 15.77 -0.78
N PHE A 162 23.08 15.54 -1.76
CA PHE A 162 22.80 14.76 -2.98
C PHE A 162 21.53 15.24 -3.73
N VAL A 163 21.31 16.55 -3.79
CA VAL A 163 20.20 17.16 -4.52
C VAL A 163 20.73 18.23 -5.46
N GLY A 164 20.46 18.07 -6.76
CA GLY A 164 20.76 19.06 -7.79
C GLY A 164 19.88 20.32 -7.72
N ASN A 165 19.79 21.05 -8.82
CA ASN A 165 19.09 22.35 -8.85
C ASN A 165 17.56 22.21 -8.89
N VAL A 166 16.92 22.27 -7.71
CA VAL A 166 15.45 22.23 -7.58
C VAL A 166 14.81 23.56 -8.01
N ILE A 167 13.78 23.48 -8.87
CA ILE A 167 12.98 24.63 -9.30
C ILE A 167 11.83 24.86 -8.32
N SER A 168 11.97 25.87 -7.46
CA SER A 168 10.97 26.22 -6.44
C SER A 168 9.97 27.29 -6.93
N PRO A 169 8.70 27.22 -6.50
CA PRO A 169 7.71 28.27 -6.76
C PRO A 169 8.05 29.59 -6.05
N CYS A 170 7.71 30.71 -6.68
CA CYS A 170 7.95 32.08 -6.22
C CYS A 170 7.28 32.33 -4.87
N GLY A 171 8.08 32.62 -3.84
CA GLY A 171 7.60 32.88 -2.47
C GLY A 171 7.21 31.63 -1.69
N ILE A 172 7.42 30.43 -2.23
CA ILE A 172 7.12 29.14 -1.59
C ILE A 172 8.37 28.27 -1.66
N ASP A 173 8.97 28.00 -0.50
CA ASP A 173 10.07 27.05 -0.40
C ASP A 173 9.51 25.63 -0.29
N ILE A 174 9.85 24.77 -1.26
CA ILE A 174 9.42 23.36 -1.33
C ILE A 174 10.44 22.38 -0.71
N ILE A 175 11.61 22.87 -0.31
CA ILE A 175 12.64 22.12 0.43
C ILE A 175 12.50 22.37 1.94
N ALA A 176 12.02 23.56 2.33
CA ALA A 176 11.68 23.86 3.71
C ALA A 176 10.65 22.87 4.29
N PRO A 177 10.80 22.45 5.57
CA PRO A 177 9.80 21.62 6.22
C PRO A 177 8.45 22.36 6.33
N PRO A 178 7.32 21.63 6.36
CA PRO A 178 5.99 22.22 6.57
C PRO A 178 6.00 23.14 7.80
N ARG A 179 5.56 24.38 7.61
CA ARG A 179 5.51 25.36 8.70
C ARG A 179 4.27 25.13 9.56
N ASP A 180 4.46 25.15 10.87
CA ASP A 180 3.35 25.13 11.82
C ASP A 180 2.46 26.37 11.64
N LYS A 181 1.14 26.16 11.74
CA LYS A 181 0.15 27.23 11.73
C LYS A 181 -0.13 27.72 13.14
N GLU A 182 -0.42 29.00 13.29
CA GLU A 182 -0.87 29.58 14.56
C GLU A 182 -2.15 28.89 15.07
N GLY A 183 -2.25 28.70 16.39
CA GLY A 183 -3.43 28.12 17.06
C GLY A 183 -3.42 26.60 17.25
N LYS A 184 -2.48 25.84 16.67
CA LYS A 184 -2.37 24.40 16.94
C LYS A 184 -1.89 24.11 18.37
N SER A 185 -2.46 23.08 19.00
CA SER A 185 -1.91 22.50 20.23
C SER A 185 -0.52 21.89 19.93
N PRO A 186 0.49 22.02 20.83
CA PRO A 186 1.85 21.54 20.58
C PRO A 186 1.93 20.08 20.09
N ILE A 187 1.14 19.16 20.63
CA ILE A 187 1.12 17.74 20.21
C ILE A 187 0.78 17.54 18.71
N HIS A 188 0.14 18.51 18.07
CA HIS A 188 -0.25 18.49 16.65
C HIS A 188 0.64 19.39 15.78
N THR A 189 1.77 19.90 16.29
CA THR A 189 2.76 20.64 15.52
C THR A 189 3.88 19.72 15.01
N LEU A 190 4.40 20.02 13.82
CA LEU A 190 5.52 19.27 13.27
C LEU A 190 6.80 19.52 14.10
N SER A 191 6.98 20.75 14.61
CA SER A 191 8.09 21.09 15.50
C SER A 191 8.13 20.26 16.79
N ALA A 192 6.98 19.98 17.41
CA ALA A 192 6.94 19.12 18.59
C ALA A 192 7.20 17.65 18.21
N PHE A 193 6.57 17.16 17.13
CA PHE A 193 6.85 15.82 16.63
C PHE A 193 8.34 15.61 16.34
N ASP A 194 9.01 16.61 15.76
CA ASP A 194 10.43 16.56 15.45
C ASP A 194 11.31 16.60 16.70
N ALA A 195 10.97 17.42 17.70
CA ALA A 195 11.63 17.43 19.00
C ALA A 195 11.52 16.08 19.74
N GLU A 196 10.45 15.32 19.49
CA GLU A 196 10.15 14.07 20.18
C GLU A 196 10.66 12.81 19.46
N PHE A 197 10.62 12.79 18.13
CA PHE A 197 10.92 11.59 17.34
C PHE A 197 12.02 11.79 16.28
N ARG A 198 12.45 13.02 16.00
CA ARG A 198 13.50 13.34 15.00
C ARG A 198 14.63 14.25 15.51
N ALA A 199 14.78 14.40 16.83
CA ALA A 199 15.72 15.35 17.45
C ALA A 199 17.21 14.98 17.38
N GLY A 200 17.58 13.89 16.69
CA GLY A 200 18.98 13.51 16.48
C GLY A 200 19.71 12.90 17.69
N TYR A 201 19.04 12.69 18.84
CA TYR A 201 19.65 12.08 20.02
C TYR A 201 19.88 10.56 19.91
N GLY A 202 19.21 9.89 18.96
CA GLY A 202 19.28 8.44 18.76
C GLY A 202 18.89 7.67 20.02
N TYR A 203 19.72 6.73 20.46
CA TYR A 203 19.53 6.00 21.72
C TYR A 203 19.48 6.88 22.98
N ASN A 204 19.87 8.15 22.91
CA ASN A 204 19.82 9.08 24.04
C ASN A 204 18.57 9.98 24.02
N GLN A 205 17.53 9.64 23.23
CA GLN A 205 16.27 10.37 23.21
C GLN A 205 15.66 10.42 24.63
N PRO A 206 15.37 11.60 25.19
CA PRO A 206 14.78 11.71 26.52
C PRO A 206 13.35 11.16 26.54
N ALA A 207 12.97 10.53 27.66
CA ALA A 207 11.61 10.03 27.88
C ALA A 207 10.66 11.19 28.22
N SER A 208 10.14 11.86 27.18
CA SER A 208 9.09 12.86 27.30
C SER A 208 7.73 12.25 27.66
N PRO A 209 6.73 13.07 28.03
CA PRO A 209 5.36 12.60 28.22
C PRO A 209 4.78 11.90 26.97
N LEU A 210 5.12 12.35 25.76
CA LEU A 210 4.58 11.76 24.52
C LEU A 210 5.30 10.46 24.14
N ALA A 211 6.64 10.46 24.18
CA ALA A 211 7.44 9.27 23.89
C ALA A 211 7.20 8.13 24.90
N SER A 212 6.87 8.47 26.15
CA SER A 212 6.63 7.48 27.22
C SER A 212 5.26 6.79 27.18
N VAL A 213 4.27 7.35 26.47
CA VAL A 213 2.91 6.75 26.39
C VAL A 213 2.65 5.97 25.09
N GLY A 214 3.64 5.86 24.21
CA GLY A 214 3.53 5.09 22.97
C GLY A 214 2.61 5.71 21.90
N TYR A 215 2.35 7.02 21.99
CA TYR A 215 1.53 7.75 21.01
C TYR A 215 2.39 8.39 19.93
N ILE A 216 1.98 8.28 18.67
CA ILE A 216 2.62 8.88 17.50
C ILE A 216 1.55 9.64 16.72
N ALA A 217 1.86 10.83 16.20
CA ALA A 217 0.95 11.56 15.33
C ALA A 217 0.58 10.73 14.08
N SER A 218 -0.62 10.94 13.52
CA SER A 218 -1.06 10.27 12.30
C SER A 218 -0.36 10.83 11.05
N GLY A 219 -0.16 10.00 10.04
CA GLY A 219 0.33 10.40 8.72
C GLY A 219 1.74 11.00 8.64
N THR A 220 2.56 10.89 9.69
CA THR A 220 3.92 11.50 9.74
C THR A 220 4.85 10.98 8.63
N GLY A 221 4.60 9.77 8.13
CA GLY A 221 5.32 9.16 7.01
C GLY A 221 5.21 9.93 5.69
N ASP A 222 4.24 10.85 5.53
CA ASP A 222 4.17 11.72 4.34
C ASP A 222 5.42 12.60 4.17
N THR A 223 6.09 12.92 5.29
CA THR A 223 7.34 13.70 5.31
C THR A 223 8.62 12.86 5.11
N ALA A 224 8.50 11.54 4.89
CA ALA A 224 9.64 10.64 4.76
C ALA A 224 10.22 10.63 3.33
N SER A 225 11.55 10.66 3.24
CA SER A 225 12.28 10.35 2.02
C SER A 225 12.68 8.87 1.97
N LYS A 226 12.61 8.26 0.78
CA LYS A 226 13.20 6.95 0.48
C LYS A 226 14.38 7.04 -0.50
N TYR A 227 14.83 8.24 -0.84
CA TYR A 227 16.00 8.47 -1.70
C TYR A 227 17.27 7.78 -1.19
N VAL A 228 17.42 7.68 0.13
CA VAL A 228 18.54 6.96 0.78
C VAL A 228 18.47 5.43 0.61
N ALA A 229 17.27 4.87 0.38
CA ALA A 229 17.04 3.43 0.34
C ALA A 229 17.03 2.85 -1.08
N ARG A 230 16.75 3.68 -2.10
CA ARG A 230 16.67 3.25 -3.51
C ARG A 230 17.93 3.65 -4.31
N ARG A 231 18.22 2.86 -5.35
CA ARG A 231 19.26 3.14 -6.36
C ARG A 231 18.68 3.45 -7.74
N ALA A 232 17.51 2.89 -8.02
CA ALA A 232 16.78 3.11 -9.25
C ALA A 232 15.38 3.62 -8.92
N ILE A 233 14.82 4.41 -9.84
CA ILE A 233 13.50 5.00 -9.77
C ILE A 233 12.81 4.83 -11.12
N PRO A 234 11.48 4.65 -11.19
CA PRO A 234 10.78 4.73 -12.46
C PRO A 234 10.93 6.13 -13.09
N MET A 235 11.14 6.16 -14.41
CA MET A 235 10.97 7.31 -15.28
C MET A 235 9.67 7.14 -16.06
N PHE A 236 8.82 8.16 -16.06
CA PHE A 236 7.59 8.20 -16.85
C PHE A 236 7.88 8.68 -18.29
N ILE A 237 7.26 8.00 -19.27
CA ILE A 237 7.31 8.32 -20.69
C ILE A 237 5.89 8.75 -21.10
N GLU A 238 5.64 10.05 -21.04
CA GLU A 238 4.29 10.64 -21.11
C GLU A 238 3.56 10.36 -22.44
N GLU A 239 4.29 10.13 -23.53
CA GLU A 239 3.73 9.86 -24.86
C GLU A 239 3.18 8.43 -25.01
N ASN A 240 3.64 7.51 -24.16
CA ASN A 240 3.23 6.10 -24.15
C ASN A 240 2.03 5.84 -23.22
N CYS A 241 1.78 6.71 -22.24
CA CYS A 241 0.76 6.48 -21.24
C CYS A 241 -0.68 6.43 -21.82
N THR A 242 -1.35 5.29 -21.63
CA THR A 242 -2.74 5.06 -22.06
C THR A 242 -3.79 5.49 -21.04
N GLN A 243 -3.37 5.97 -19.85
CA GLN A 243 -4.22 6.18 -18.67
C GLN A 243 -4.90 4.87 -18.18
N CYS A 244 -4.22 3.72 -18.30
CA CYS A 244 -4.74 2.43 -17.82
C CYS A 244 -4.89 2.32 -16.30
N MET A 245 -4.23 3.18 -15.50
CA MET A 245 -4.21 3.20 -14.03
C MET A 245 -3.59 1.98 -13.31
N GLU A 246 -3.16 0.91 -14.00
CA GLU A 246 -2.69 -0.32 -13.33
C GLU A 246 -1.45 -0.06 -12.43
N CYS A 247 -0.46 0.68 -12.94
CA CYS A 247 0.73 1.09 -12.19
C CYS A 247 0.41 1.90 -10.92
N ILE A 248 -0.68 2.67 -10.93
CA ILE A 248 -1.12 3.49 -9.79
C ILE A 248 -1.80 2.61 -8.73
N SER A 249 -2.55 1.58 -9.14
CA SER A 249 -3.15 0.61 -8.21
C SER A 249 -2.20 -0.47 -7.69
N ALA A 250 -1.13 -0.79 -8.42
CA ALA A 250 -0.12 -1.76 -7.97
C ALA A 250 0.85 -1.16 -6.93
N CYS A 251 1.14 0.14 -7.02
CA CYS A 251 2.13 0.85 -6.20
C CYS A 251 1.84 0.72 -4.68
N PRO A 252 2.72 0.05 -3.90
CA PRO A 252 2.47 -0.15 -2.46
C PRO A 252 2.70 1.11 -1.60
N ASP A 253 3.52 2.06 -2.07
CA ASP A 253 4.06 3.14 -1.24
C ASP A 253 3.44 4.52 -1.49
N THR A 254 2.28 4.60 -2.16
CA THR A 254 1.63 5.88 -2.50
C THR A 254 2.58 6.84 -3.24
N ALA A 255 3.48 6.24 -4.04
CA ALA A 255 4.63 6.91 -4.64
C ALA A 255 4.37 7.46 -6.05
N MET A 256 3.14 7.32 -6.55
CA MET A 256 2.70 7.72 -7.89
C MET A 256 1.42 8.58 -7.84
N PRO A 257 1.40 9.69 -7.06
CA PRO A 257 0.31 10.65 -7.12
C PRO A 257 0.11 11.14 -8.55
N ASN A 258 -1.15 11.35 -8.92
CA ASN A 258 -1.57 11.47 -10.31
C ASN A 258 -2.81 12.34 -10.41
N THR A 259 -3.02 12.95 -11.56
CA THR A 259 -4.18 13.81 -11.81
C THR A 259 -4.46 13.94 -13.31
N ALA A 260 -5.69 14.33 -13.66
CA ALA A 260 -6.02 14.86 -14.97
C ALA A 260 -6.49 16.31 -14.82
N GLN A 261 -5.95 17.23 -15.63
CA GLN A 261 -6.20 18.67 -15.51
C GLN A 261 -6.47 19.31 -16.88
N ASP A 262 -7.21 20.42 -16.88
CA ASP A 262 -7.34 21.29 -18.04
C ASP A 262 -6.00 21.98 -18.35
N ILE A 263 -5.70 22.20 -19.64
CA ILE A 263 -4.42 22.80 -20.10
C ILE A 263 -4.26 24.21 -19.52
N SER A 264 -5.32 25.02 -19.56
CA SER A 264 -5.39 26.34 -18.93
C SER A 264 -5.10 26.33 -17.43
N GLN A 265 -5.45 25.28 -16.67
CA GLN A 265 -5.14 25.15 -15.24
C GLN A 265 -3.64 24.90 -15.02
N ILE A 266 -3.01 24.03 -15.82
CA ILE A 266 -1.56 23.77 -15.77
C ILE A 266 -0.79 25.06 -16.07
N LEU A 267 -1.16 25.77 -17.14
CA LEU A 267 -0.55 27.05 -17.51
C LEU A 267 -0.77 28.13 -16.44
N THR A 268 -1.97 28.23 -15.88
CA THR A 268 -2.28 29.16 -14.78
C THR A 268 -1.38 28.92 -13.57
N THR A 269 -1.16 27.66 -13.19
CA THR A 269 -0.26 27.29 -12.09
C THR A 269 1.20 27.65 -12.43
N ALA A 270 1.67 27.36 -13.64
CA ALA A 270 3.02 27.74 -14.08
C ALA A 270 3.22 29.26 -14.06
N PHE A 271 2.31 30.04 -14.63
CA PHE A 271 2.42 31.50 -14.69
C PHE A 271 2.36 32.14 -13.30
N LYS A 272 1.36 31.77 -12.47
CA LYS A 272 1.17 32.39 -11.15
C LYS A 272 2.32 32.11 -10.18
N TYR A 273 2.90 30.90 -10.23
CA TYR A 273 3.85 30.45 -9.23
C TYR A 273 5.30 30.35 -9.72
N TYR A 274 5.61 30.35 -11.02
CA TYR A 274 7.00 30.21 -11.50
C TYR A 274 7.53 31.41 -12.29
N VAL A 275 6.65 32.30 -12.79
CA VAL A 275 7.10 33.58 -13.39
C VAL A 275 7.36 34.60 -12.29
N SER A 276 8.62 34.99 -12.12
CA SER A 276 9.07 35.87 -11.04
C SER A 276 8.66 37.34 -11.19
N ASP A 277 8.53 37.82 -12.44
CA ASP A 277 8.10 39.19 -12.70
C ASP A 277 6.57 39.33 -12.71
N GLY A 278 6.06 40.37 -12.04
CA GLY A 278 4.61 40.58 -11.89
C GLY A 278 3.91 41.08 -13.16
N PHE A 279 4.59 41.83 -14.02
CA PHE A 279 4.03 42.33 -15.27
C PHE A 279 3.99 41.22 -16.33
N ALA A 280 5.09 40.49 -16.49
CA ALA A 280 5.17 39.32 -17.38
C ALA A 280 4.13 38.25 -17.00
N ARG A 281 3.96 37.98 -15.69
CA ARG A 281 2.94 37.07 -15.16
C ARG A 281 1.53 37.47 -15.57
N ASN A 282 1.18 38.75 -15.45
CA ASN A 282 -0.16 39.23 -15.81
C ASN A 282 -0.38 39.16 -17.34
N ALA A 283 0.61 39.57 -18.14
CA ALA A 283 0.53 39.49 -19.60
C ALA A 283 0.36 38.03 -20.10
N LEU A 284 1.09 37.07 -19.51
CA LEU A 284 0.93 35.64 -19.81
C LEU A 284 -0.48 35.11 -19.44
N LEU A 285 -1.07 35.61 -18.34
CA LEU A 285 -2.44 35.25 -17.95
C LEU A 285 -3.50 35.88 -18.88
N GLU A 286 -3.26 37.07 -19.44
CA GLU A 286 -4.14 37.69 -20.45
C GLU A 286 -4.15 36.91 -21.78
N HIS A 287 -3.02 36.27 -22.15
CA HIS A 287 -2.91 35.42 -23.35
C HIS A 287 -3.37 33.96 -23.15
N LEU A 288 -3.78 33.57 -21.94
CA LEU A 288 -4.08 32.17 -21.57
C LEU A 288 -5.09 31.49 -22.51
N ASP A 289 -6.19 32.17 -22.85
CA ASP A 289 -7.29 31.63 -23.66
C ASP A 289 -6.92 31.43 -25.14
N ASP A 290 -5.99 32.21 -25.68
CA ASP A 290 -5.48 32.05 -27.04
C ASP A 290 -4.43 30.93 -27.09
N LEU A 291 -3.56 30.88 -26.07
CA LEU A 291 -2.55 29.85 -25.91
C LEU A 291 -3.18 28.46 -25.72
N ASP A 292 -4.18 28.30 -24.85
CA ASP A 292 -4.92 27.05 -24.65
C ASP A 292 -5.53 26.52 -25.96
N LYS A 293 -6.18 27.39 -26.76
CA LYS A 293 -6.76 27.02 -28.06
C LYS A 293 -5.71 26.57 -29.07
N LYS A 294 -4.61 27.32 -29.19
CA LYS A 294 -3.48 27.00 -30.09
C LYS A 294 -2.82 25.67 -29.73
N LEU A 295 -2.59 25.45 -28.44
CA LEU A 295 -2.04 24.19 -27.91
C LEU A 295 -2.97 23.02 -28.23
N ARG A 296 -4.27 23.13 -27.94
CA ARG A 296 -5.26 22.08 -28.24
C ARG A 296 -5.29 21.71 -29.71
N ALA A 297 -5.22 22.70 -30.62
CA ALA A 297 -5.23 22.44 -32.06
C ALA A 297 -4.03 21.60 -32.50
N ASP A 298 -2.81 22.01 -32.12
CA ASP A 298 -1.58 21.26 -32.43
C ASP A 298 -1.56 19.88 -31.74
N MET A 299 -1.88 19.83 -30.43
CA MET A 299 -1.98 18.58 -29.67
C MET A 299 -2.99 17.60 -30.30
N TYR A 300 -4.16 18.08 -30.73
CA TYR A 300 -5.19 17.23 -31.35
C TYR A 300 -4.76 16.73 -32.72
N ALA A 301 -4.06 17.54 -33.52
CA ALA A 301 -3.45 17.08 -34.77
C ALA A 301 -2.46 15.93 -34.49
N TYR A 302 -1.49 16.12 -33.61
CA TYR A 302 -0.50 15.08 -33.28
C TYR A 302 -1.14 13.83 -32.65
N ALA A 303 -2.09 14.00 -31.73
CA ALA A 303 -2.79 12.90 -31.05
C ALA A 303 -3.84 12.20 -31.94
N THR A 304 -4.12 12.70 -33.16
CA THR A 304 -4.98 12.02 -34.15
C THR A 304 -4.23 11.48 -35.36
N ASP A 305 -3.01 11.96 -35.62
CA ASP A 305 -2.09 11.42 -36.62
C ASP A 305 -1.90 9.89 -36.47
N LYS A 306 -1.67 9.20 -37.59
CA LYS A 306 -1.52 7.74 -37.66
C LYS A 306 -0.07 7.29 -37.73
N GLU A 307 0.82 8.09 -38.31
CA GLU A 307 2.23 7.75 -38.45
C GLU A 307 2.96 8.04 -37.14
N LEU A 308 2.68 9.18 -36.48
CA LEU A 308 3.20 9.50 -35.13
C LEU A 308 2.74 8.50 -34.05
N LYS A 309 1.69 7.71 -34.31
CA LYS A 309 1.29 6.61 -33.42
C LYS A 309 2.07 5.33 -33.64
N LYS A 310 2.48 5.06 -34.89
CA LYS A 310 3.26 3.87 -35.25
C LYS A 310 4.70 3.96 -34.75
N ASN A 311 5.30 5.15 -34.81
CA ASN A 311 6.66 5.38 -34.33
C ASN A 311 6.64 6.15 -33.00
N PRO A 312 7.00 5.52 -31.86
CA PRO A 312 7.10 6.21 -30.57
C PRO A 312 8.10 7.37 -30.58
N ASP A 313 9.21 7.25 -31.32
CA ASP A 313 10.30 8.24 -31.34
C ASP A 313 9.89 9.56 -31.99
N ASP A 314 8.89 9.56 -32.86
CA ASP A 314 8.37 10.76 -33.54
C ASP A 314 7.31 11.51 -32.70
N ARG A 315 6.93 11.00 -31.52
CA ARG A 315 5.84 11.59 -30.72
C ARG A 315 6.24 12.92 -30.12
N VAL A 316 5.36 13.91 -30.26
CA VAL A 316 5.63 15.28 -29.81
C VAL A 316 5.27 15.44 -28.33
N LYS A 317 6.22 15.91 -27.51
CA LYS A 317 5.97 16.28 -26.11
C LYS A 317 5.23 17.62 -26.00
N PHE A 318 4.34 17.76 -25.02
CA PHE A 318 3.62 19.01 -24.74
C PHE A 318 4.55 20.23 -24.64
N LYS A 319 5.70 20.09 -23.96
CA LYS A 319 6.70 21.16 -23.78
C LYS A 319 7.24 21.72 -25.10
N ASN A 320 7.32 20.91 -26.17
CA ASN A 320 7.80 21.34 -27.48
C ASN A 320 6.76 22.21 -28.20
N ILE A 321 5.47 21.86 -28.04
CA ILE A 321 4.34 22.64 -28.57
C ILE A 321 4.22 23.96 -27.79
N LEU A 322 4.36 23.91 -26.46
CA LEU A 322 4.33 25.11 -25.62
C LEU A 322 5.45 26.09 -25.97
N ARG A 323 6.68 25.62 -26.20
CA ARG A 323 7.81 26.47 -26.59
C ARG A 323 7.50 27.32 -27.81
N LYS A 324 7.03 26.68 -28.90
CA LYS A 324 6.62 27.35 -30.15
C LYS A 324 5.65 28.51 -29.89
N HIS A 325 4.56 28.26 -29.16
CA HIS A 325 3.53 29.29 -28.93
C HIS A 325 3.92 30.33 -27.87
N LEU A 326 4.85 30.05 -26.96
CA LEU A 326 5.40 31.06 -26.04
C LEU A 326 6.39 31.99 -26.75
N GLU A 327 7.19 31.49 -27.69
CA GLU A 327 8.10 32.31 -28.50
C GLU A 327 7.32 33.32 -29.36
N ASP A 328 6.12 32.95 -29.87
CA ASP A 328 5.20 33.85 -30.57
C ASP A 328 4.62 34.99 -29.69
N LEU A 329 4.69 34.88 -28.36
CA LEU A 329 4.18 35.89 -27.41
C LEU A 329 5.28 36.87 -26.92
N LYS A 330 6.52 36.73 -27.40
CA LYS A 330 7.66 37.52 -26.96
C LYS A 330 7.45 39.03 -27.22
N SER A 331 7.71 39.84 -26.21
CA SER A 331 7.50 41.29 -26.23
C SER A 331 8.43 42.01 -25.24
N ASP A 332 8.34 43.33 -25.12
CA ASP A 332 9.07 44.11 -24.10
C ASP A 332 8.65 43.75 -22.65
N VAL A 333 7.52 43.06 -22.47
CA VAL A 333 6.98 42.63 -21.16
C VAL A 333 7.13 41.12 -20.95
N ILE A 334 6.89 40.31 -21.99
CA ILE A 334 7.12 38.86 -21.97
C ILE A 334 8.51 38.61 -22.57
N ASP A 335 9.54 38.71 -21.72
CA ASP A 335 10.94 38.56 -22.10
C ASP A 335 11.42 37.10 -22.10
N ASP A 336 12.66 36.88 -22.54
CA ASP A 336 13.29 35.55 -22.53
C ASP A 336 13.37 34.95 -21.12
N LYS A 337 13.48 35.78 -20.06
CA LYS A 337 13.55 35.29 -18.69
C LYS A 337 12.21 34.71 -18.25
N ALA A 338 11.09 35.38 -18.52
CA ALA A 338 9.75 34.90 -18.21
C ALA A 338 9.43 33.60 -18.99
N ILE A 339 9.75 33.55 -20.29
CA ILE A 339 9.56 32.35 -21.11
C ILE A 339 10.41 31.18 -20.58
N ASN A 340 11.69 31.41 -20.28
CA ASN A 340 12.57 30.37 -19.74
C ASN A 340 12.11 29.86 -18.37
N GLN A 341 11.56 30.73 -17.50
CA GLN A 341 10.99 30.31 -16.21
C GLN A 341 9.78 29.37 -16.34
N VAL A 342 8.92 29.59 -17.34
CA VAL A 342 7.81 28.68 -17.65
C VAL A 342 8.34 27.37 -18.24
N LEU A 343 9.24 27.46 -19.23
CA LEU A 343 9.77 26.27 -19.90
C LEU A 343 10.58 25.38 -18.96
N SER A 344 11.37 25.94 -18.05
CA SER A 344 12.18 25.17 -17.10
C SER A 344 11.31 24.34 -16.15
N ILE A 345 10.21 24.89 -15.62
CA ILE A 345 9.32 24.09 -14.77
C ILE A 345 8.55 23.07 -15.61
N VAL A 346 7.98 23.45 -16.76
CA VAL A 346 7.21 22.54 -17.63
C VAL A 346 8.06 21.38 -18.16
N GLU A 347 9.36 21.57 -18.36
CA GLU A 347 10.31 20.51 -18.74
C GLU A 347 10.44 19.40 -17.68
N THR A 348 10.19 19.71 -16.41
CA THR A 348 10.17 18.70 -15.34
C THR A 348 8.89 17.85 -15.34
N LEU A 349 7.78 18.37 -15.90
CA LEU A 349 6.43 17.85 -15.65
C LEU A 349 6.07 16.61 -16.51
N PRO A 350 5.37 15.61 -15.94
CA PRO A 350 4.94 14.39 -16.62
C PRO A 350 3.61 14.58 -17.38
N LEU A 351 3.61 15.24 -18.54
CA LEU A 351 2.38 15.73 -19.20
C LEU A 351 1.90 14.83 -20.37
N ALA A 352 1.08 13.83 -20.08
CA ALA A 352 0.59 12.84 -21.05
C ALA A 352 -0.72 13.24 -21.74
N TYR A 353 -0.69 13.33 -23.07
CA TYR A 353 -1.88 13.60 -23.90
C TYR A 353 -1.99 12.71 -25.16
N MET A 354 -0.86 12.23 -25.72
CA MET A 354 -0.80 11.50 -26.99
C MET A 354 -1.58 10.18 -26.97
N SER A 355 -1.28 9.31 -26.00
CA SER A 355 -1.89 7.98 -25.86
C SER A 355 -3.06 7.95 -24.86
N ALA A 356 -3.20 8.98 -24.02
CA ALA A 356 -4.25 9.13 -23.00
C ALA A 356 -5.61 9.54 -23.62
N ARG A 357 -6.12 8.72 -24.55
CA ARG A 357 -7.30 9.02 -25.37
C ARG A 357 -8.57 9.30 -24.55
N GLY A 358 -8.73 8.69 -23.38
CA GLY A 358 -9.87 8.94 -22.47
C GLY A 358 -9.88 10.34 -21.87
N ILE A 359 -8.72 10.99 -21.80
CA ILE A 359 -8.50 12.30 -21.17
C ILE A 359 -8.40 13.41 -22.22
N PHE A 360 -7.71 13.17 -23.34
CA PHE A 360 -7.51 14.18 -24.38
C PHE A 360 -8.32 13.93 -25.66
N ALA A 361 -7.76 13.26 -26.67
CA ALA A 361 -8.30 13.24 -28.03
C ALA A 361 -9.70 12.61 -28.17
N GLY A 362 -10.10 11.72 -27.24
CA GLY A 362 -11.47 11.19 -27.19
C GLY A 362 -12.50 12.19 -26.69
N LYS A 363 -12.10 13.13 -25.83
CA LYS A 363 -12.92 14.23 -25.32
C LYS A 363 -13.02 15.37 -26.33
N GLU A 364 -11.88 15.86 -26.84
CA GLU A 364 -11.85 16.88 -27.91
C GLU A 364 -12.71 16.50 -29.13
N LYS A 365 -12.73 15.21 -29.50
CA LYS A 365 -13.58 14.69 -30.57
C LYS A 365 -15.08 14.76 -30.25
N LYS A 366 -15.46 14.66 -28.97
CA LYS A 366 -16.86 14.70 -28.51
C LYS A 366 -17.33 16.14 -28.32
N GLU A 367 -16.47 16.96 -27.71
CA GLU A 367 -16.72 18.37 -27.37
C GLU A 367 -15.37 19.11 -27.39
N ALA A 368 -15.25 20.11 -28.27
CA ALA A 368 -13.99 20.82 -28.48
C ALA A 368 -13.70 21.75 -27.29
N GLY A 369 -12.45 21.75 -26.82
CA GLY A 369 -12.04 22.44 -25.59
C GLY A 369 -12.20 21.59 -24.32
N ASP A 370 -12.78 20.39 -24.39
CA ASP A 370 -13.07 19.56 -23.20
C ASP A 370 -11.99 18.51 -22.88
N GLY A 371 -10.94 18.40 -23.69
CA GLY A 371 -9.77 17.57 -23.41
C GLY A 371 -8.96 18.06 -22.22
N GLY A 372 -8.12 17.20 -21.65
CA GLY A 372 -7.16 17.54 -20.61
C GLY A 372 -5.82 16.85 -20.82
N ILE A 373 -4.93 17.00 -19.84
CA ILE A 373 -3.65 16.29 -19.75
C ILE A 373 -3.70 15.38 -18.53
N PHE A 374 -3.22 14.14 -18.69
CA PHE A 374 -3.02 13.20 -17.59
C PHE A 374 -1.57 13.23 -17.11
N SER A 375 -1.33 13.04 -15.82
CA SER A 375 0.01 13.12 -15.25
C SER A 375 0.21 12.16 -14.09
N ILE A 376 1.41 11.56 -14.04
CA ILE A 376 1.87 10.72 -12.92
C ILE A 376 3.15 11.35 -12.37
N PHE A 377 3.07 11.90 -11.16
CA PHE A 377 4.17 12.51 -10.44
C PHE A 377 4.81 11.49 -9.53
N ILE A 378 5.96 10.96 -9.92
CA ILE A 378 6.71 10.00 -9.10
C ILE A 378 7.34 10.77 -7.96
N ASN A 379 7.07 10.40 -6.71
CA ASN A 379 7.49 11.15 -5.52
C ASN A 379 8.56 10.41 -4.70
N ASP A 380 9.09 11.11 -3.70
CA ASP A 380 10.23 10.62 -2.93
C ASP A 380 9.92 9.47 -1.94
N LYS A 381 8.65 9.06 -1.80
CA LYS A 381 8.27 7.85 -1.06
C LYS A 381 8.53 6.57 -1.85
N CYS A 382 8.86 6.65 -3.15
CA CYS A 382 9.20 5.51 -3.97
C CYS A 382 10.37 4.70 -3.37
N LYS A 383 10.21 3.38 -3.25
CA LYS A 383 11.30 2.46 -2.83
C LYS A 383 12.07 1.83 -4.00
N GLY A 384 11.71 2.15 -5.24
CA GLY A 384 12.39 1.64 -6.45
C GLY A 384 12.06 0.18 -6.80
N CYS A 385 10.91 -0.35 -6.35
CA CYS A 385 10.60 -1.78 -6.44
C CYS A 385 10.36 -2.35 -7.84
N GLY A 386 10.16 -1.52 -8.87
CA GLY A 386 9.92 -1.98 -10.24
C GLY A 386 8.49 -2.43 -10.56
N GLU A 387 7.66 -2.79 -9.59
CA GLU A 387 6.27 -3.28 -9.79
C GLU A 387 5.46 -2.44 -10.80
N CYS A 388 5.50 -1.11 -10.68
CA CYS A 388 4.80 -0.20 -11.57
C CYS A 388 5.25 -0.25 -13.04
N VAL A 389 6.46 -0.75 -13.32
CA VAL A 389 7.03 -0.97 -14.65
C VAL A 389 6.55 -2.32 -15.20
N ASP A 390 6.61 -3.41 -14.42
CA ASP A 390 6.12 -4.73 -14.85
C ASP A 390 4.64 -4.68 -15.26
N VAL A 391 3.79 -4.09 -14.42
CA VAL A 391 2.35 -3.95 -14.71
C VAL A 391 2.04 -2.91 -15.81
N CYS A 392 3.01 -2.08 -16.19
CA CYS A 392 2.91 -1.24 -17.38
C CYS A 392 3.02 -2.08 -18.67
N GLY A 393 3.88 -3.10 -18.64
CA GLY A 393 4.05 -4.10 -19.69
C GLY A 393 4.25 -3.48 -21.07
N ASP A 394 3.56 -4.05 -22.07
CA ASP A 394 3.60 -3.65 -23.49
C ASP A 394 3.21 -2.18 -23.78
N HIS A 395 2.86 -1.37 -22.77
CA HIS A 395 2.70 0.08 -22.92
C HIS A 395 4.03 0.84 -22.88
N GLU A 396 5.06 0.32 -22.18
CA GLU A 396 6.38 0.95 -22.03
C GLU A 396 6.31 2.44 -21.63
N ALA A 397 5.32 2.82 -20.81
CA ALA A 397 5.14 4.19 -20.32
C ALA A 397 5.92 4.49 -19.03
N LEU A 398 6.58 3.47 -18.47
CA LEU A 398 7.43 3.53 -17.29
C LEU A 398 8.65 2.64 -17.54
N VAL A 399 9.85 3.10 -17.18
CA VAL A 399 11.10 2.32 -17.23
C VAL A 399 11.94 2.61 -15.99
N MET A 400 12.68 1.63 -15.46
CA MET A 400 13.59 1.88 -14.35
C MET A 400 14.87 2.56 -14.85
N ILE A 401 15.27 3.66 -14.20
CA ILE A 401 16.56 4.33 -14.41
C ILE A 401 17.34 4.42 -13.11
N VAL A 402 18.66 4.55 -13.19
CA VAL A 402 19.49 4.93 -12.03
C VAL A 402 19.19 6.38 -11.67
N GLU A 403 18.96 6.68 -10.39
CA GLU A 403 18.62 8.04 -9.94
C GLU A 403 19.88 8.82 -9.56
N ASP A 404 20.18 9.88 -10.33
CA ASP A 404 21.22 10.86 -10.04
C ASP A 404 20.64 12.13 -9.35
N GLU A 405 21.50 13.10 -9.06
CA GLU A 405 21.14 14.33 -8.34
C GLU A 405 20.23 15.26 -9.15
N ASP A 406 20.43 15.32 -10.47
CA ASP A 406 19.63 16.14 -11.39
C ASP A 406 18.23 15.52 -11.59
N TRP A 407 18.12 14.20 -11.71
CA TRP A 407 16.84 13.51 -11.75
C TRP A 407 16.10 13.64 -10.42
N HIS A 408 16.81 13.55 -9.29
CA HIS A 408 16.20 13.79 -7.99
C HIS A 408 15.67 15.23 -7.85
N ALA A 409 16.44 16.21 -8.33
CA ALA A 409 15.99 17.60 -8.38
C ALA A 409 14.77 17.81 -9.30
N ARG A 410 14.71 17.11 -10.44
CA ARG A 410 13.53 17.08 -11.32
C ARG A 410 12.30 16.52 -10.59
N VAL A 411 12.45 15.40 -9.88
CA VAL A 411 11.39 14.78 -9.07
C VAL A 411 10.83 15.80 -8.07
N LYS A 412 11.70 16.41 -7.25
CA LYS A 412 11.30 17.43 -6.26
C LYS A 412 10.62 18.65 -6.87
N SER A 413 11.12 19.14 -8.01
CA SER A 413 10.52 20.26 -8.75
C SER A 413 9.09 19.93 -9.22
N SER A 414 8.90 18.72 -9.77
CA SER A 414 7.59 18.26 -10.24
C SER A 414 6.60 18.02 -9.09
N GLU A 415 7.07 17.51 -7.94
CA GLU A 415 6.28 17.34 -6.72
C GLU A 415 5.83 18.70 -6.15
N GLY A 416 6.70 19.71 -6.19
CA GLY A 416 6.38 21.08 -5.82
C GLY A 416 5.30 21.71 -6.69
N PHE A 417 5.37 21.49 -8.02
CA PHE A 417 4.32 21.93 -8.94
C PHE A 417 2.99 21.20 -8.69
N PHE A 418 3.05 19.88 -8.47
CA PHE A 418 1.87 19.05 -8.22
C PHE A 418 1.07 19.50 -7.00
N LYS A 419 1.73 19.89 -5.90
CA LYS A 419 1.09 20.41 -4.68
C LYS A 419 0.30 21.72 -4.89
N LEU A 420 0.46 22.38 -6.06
CA LEU A 420 -0.27 23.60 -6.45
C LEU A 420 -1.44 23.34 -7.41
N LEU A 421 -1.69 22.08 -7.80
CA LEU A 421 -2.82 21.69 -8.65
C LEU A 421 -4.08 21.39 -7.80
N PRO A 422 -5.28 21.67 -8.32
CA PRO A 422 -6.52 21.28 -7.66
C PRO A 422 -6.77 19.77 -7.80
N GLU A 423 -7.84 19.29 -7.14
CA GLU A 423 -8.36 17.93 -7.38
C GLU A 423 -8.71 17.68 -8.85
N THR A 424 -8.64 16.41 -9.28
CA THR A 424 -9.00 16.02 -10.66
C THR A 424 -10.48 16.30 -10.94
N PRO A 425 -10.82 17.12 -11.96
CA PRO A 425 -12.22 17.41 -12.31
C PRO A 425 -13.03 16.15 -12.65
N LYS A 426 -14.30 16.10 -12.18
CA LYS A 426 -15.21 14.96 -12.37
C LYS A 426 -15.31 14.50 -13.82
N LYS A 427 -15.21 15.42 -14.79
CA LYS A 427 -15.27 15.13 -16.24
C LYS A 427 -14.20 14.15 -16.73
N TYR A 428 -13.08 13.97 -16.01
CA TYR A 428 -12.00 13.06 -16.36
C TYR A 428 -12.11 11.67 -15.71
N LEU A 429 -13.03 11.46 -14.76
CA LEU A 429 -13.17 10.18 -14.05
C LEU A 429 -13.91 9.09 -14.87
N GLY A 430 -14.20 9.35 -16.15
CA GLY A 430 -14.83 8.38 -17.06
C GLY A 430 -16.29 8.12 -16.69
N ILE A 431 -16.60 6.86 -16.35
CA ILE A 431 -17.95 6.46 -15.86
C ILE A 431 -18.00 6.27 -14.33
N TYR A 432 -16.91 6.59 -13.62
CA TYR A 432 -16.91 6.55 -12.16
C TYR A 432 -17.61 7.80 -11.63
N ASN A 433 -18.63 7.61 -10.79
CA ASN A 433 -19.29 8.69 -10.09
C ASN A 433 -18.63 8.87 -8.70
N PRO A 434 -17.96 10.01 -8.43
CA PRO A 434 -17.36 10.25 -7.12
C PRO A 434 -18.39 10.59 -6.02
N ASP A 435 -19.63 10.92 -6.39
CA ASP A 435 -20.71 11.21 -5.43
C ASP A 435 -21.47 9.94 -5.02
N ASP A 436 -21.44 8.90 -5.87
CA ASP A 436 -21.98 7.57 -5.59
C ASP A 436 -21.05 6.49 -6.18
N PRO A 437 -20.05 6.05 -5.40
CA PRO A 437 -19.15 4.96 -5.80
C PRO A 437 -19.83 3.59 -5.84
N TYR A 438 -21.01 3.41 -5.22
CA TYR A 438 -21.67 2.11 -5.15
C TYR A 438 -22.29 1.70 -6.48
N GLU A 439 -22.82 2.64 -7.25
CA GLU A 439 -23.35 2.37 -8.61
C GLU A 439 -22.24 2.23 -9.68
N ALA A 440 -20.97 2.49 -9.33
CA ALA A 440 -19.86 2.40 -10.26
C ALA A 440 -19.49 0.93 -10.59
N LYS A 441 -19.33 0.65 -11.89
CA LYS A 441 -18.89 -0.67 -12.39
C LYS A 441 -17.44 -0.94 -11.97
N ALA A 442 -17.16 -2.19 -11.58
CA ALA A 442 -15.85 -2.66 -11.11
C ALA A 442 -14.64 -2.16 -11.94
N ALA A 443 -14.72 -2.20 -13.28
CA ALA A 443 -13.65 -1.77 -14.18
C ALA A 443 -13.34 -0.25 -14.13
N ALA A 444 -14.28 0.58 -13.66
CA ALA A 444 -14.11 2.02 -13.53
C ALA A 444 -13.69 2.45 -12.13
N LEU A 445 -13.81 1.57 -11.12
CA LEU A 445 -13.55 1.92 -9.71
C LEU A 445 -12.15 2.51 -9.51
N LYS A 446 -11.12 2.00 -10.19
CA LYS A 446 -9.74 2.52 -10.09
C LYS A 446 -9.57 4.01 -10.43
N ASN A 447 -10.53 4.63 -11.12
CA ASN A 447 -10.50 6.07 -11.41
C ASN A 447 -10.63 6.94 -10.14
N HIS A 448 -11.11 6.41 -9.01
CA HIS A 448 -11.08 7.13 -7.73
C HIS A 448 -9.65 7.50 -7.28
N LEU A 449 -8.63 6.74 -7.72
CA LEU A 449 -7.22 7.02 -7.42
C LEU A 449 -6.66 8.25 -8.17
N MET A 450 -7.42 8.84 -9.10
CA MET A 450 -7.10 10.16 -9.66
C MET A 450 -7.51 11.30 -8.72
N GLN A 451 -8.30 11.04 -7.67
CA GLN A 451 -8.65 12.03 -6.66
C GLN A 451 -7.65 11.93 -5.51
N GLN A 452 -6.92 13.00 -5.22
CA GLN A 452 -5.80 12.98 -4.29
C GLN A 452 -6.20 12.88 -2.82
N SER A 453 -7.39 13.38 -2.47
CA SER A 453 -8.06 13.10 -1.19
C SER A 453 -8.37 11.62 -0.96
N LYS A 454 -8.32 10.78 -2.02
CA LYS A 454 -8.55 9.33 -1.97
C LYS A 454 -7.25 8.54 -2.14
N TYR A 455 -6.39 8.98 -3.05
CA TYR A 455 -5.06 8.42 -3.24
C TYR A 455 -4.21 8.50 -1.96
N ASN A 456 -4.25 9.63 -1.24
CA ASN A 456 -3.48 9.84 0.00
C ASN A 456 -4.20 9.32 1.26
N ALA A 457 -5.23 8.48 1.13
CA ALA A 457 -5.88 7.83 2.28
C ALA A 457 -4.93 6.91 3.07
N LEU A 458 -3.85 6.44 2.45
CA LEU A 458 -2.67 5.86 3.11
C LEU A 458 -1.46 6.65 2.61
N VAL A 459 -0.77 7.40 3.46
CA VAL A 459 0.33 8.28 3.01
C VAL A 459 1.66 7.55 2.84
N SER A 460 1.80 6.35 3.42
CA SER A 460 3.00 5.51 3.31
C SER A 460 4.26 6.18 3.90
N GLY A 461 5.44 6.04 3.28
CA GLY A 461 6.70 6.55 3.84
C GLY A 461 7.28 5.71 5.00
N ASP A 462 6.67 4.58 5.30
CA ASP A 462 7.06 3.61 6.34
C ASP A 462 8.26 2.70 5.95
N GLY A 463 8.57 1.76 6.84
CA GLY A 463 9.67 0.78 6.71
C GLY A 463 9.31 -0.56 6.02
N ALA A 464 8.17 -0.70 5.36
CA ALA A 464 7.84 -1.94 4.64
C ALA A 464 8.86 -2.24 3.52
N CYS A 465 8.99 -3.52 3.14
CA CYS A 465 9.83 -3.93 2.02
C CYS A 465 9.43 -3.22 0.71
N ALA A 466 10.39 -3.03 -0.19
CA ALA A 466 10.09 -2.67 -1.57
C ALA A 466 9.14 -3.72 -2.19
N GLY A 467 8.08 -3.28 -2.87
CA GLY A 467 7.12 -4.20 -3.49
C GLY A 467 6.10 -4.86 -2.55
N CYS A 468 6.11 -4.56 -1.25
CA CYS A 468 5.31 -5.28 -0.25
C CYS A 468 3.82 -5.45 -0.62
N GLY A 469 3.35 -6.68 -0.82
CA GLY A 469 1.98 -6.95 -1.26
C GLY A 469 0.90 -6.55 -0.23
N GLU A 470 1.22 -6.55 1.07
CA GLU A 470 0.28 -6.10 2.11
C GLU A 470 -0.13 -4.63 1.93
N LYS A 471 0.84 -3.81 1.54
CA LYS A 471 0.68 -2.35 1.39
C LYS A 471 -0.27 -1.98 0.26
N THR A 472 -0.20 -2.69 -0.88
CA THR A 472 -1.13 -2.53 -2.01
C THR A 472 -2.59 -2.80 -1.58
N ILE A 473 -2.82 -3.84 -0.77
CA ILE A 473 -4.16 -4.14 -0.22
C ILE A 473 -4.61 -3.08 0.79
N LEU A 474 -3.73 -2.63 1.69
CA LEU A 474 -4.06 -1.57 2.66
C LEU A 474 -4.36 -0.23 1.98
N HIS A 475 -3.67 0.11 0.89
CA HIS A 475 -3.97 1.29 0.09
C HIS A 475 -5.37 1.19 -0.51
N ALA A 476 -5.70 0.06 -1.14
CA ALA A 476 -7.03 -0.23 -1.68
C ALA A 476 -8.15 -0.11 -0.63
N VAL A 477 -7.93 -0.64 0.57
CA VAL A 477 -8.88 -0.57 1.69
C VAL A 477 -9.10 0.87 2.14
N ALA A 478 -8.02 1.64 2.31
CA ALA A 478 -8.11 3.03 2.75
C ALA A 478 -8.75 3.93 1.68
N SER A 479 -8.32 3.82 0.42
CA SER A 479 -8.78 4.69 -0.67
C SER A 479 -10.26 4.43 -1.02
N VAL A 480 -10.70 3.17 -1.01
CA VAL A 480 -12.12 2.81 -1.21
C VAL A 480 -12.97 3.25 -0.02
N THR A 481 -12.48 3.11 1.22
CA THR A 481 -13.24 3.58 2.40
C THR A 481 -13.42 5.10 2.37
N GLU A 482 -12.38 5.86 2.03
CA GLU A 482 -12.50 7.31 1.82
C GLU A 482 -13.41 7.67 0.63
N ALA A 483 -13.40 6.88 -0.45
CA ALA A 483 -14.27 7.11 -1.60
C ALA A 483 -15.75 6.97 -1.23
N VAL A 484 -16.12 5.91 -0.51
CA VAL A 484 -17.51 5.64 -0.09
C VAL A 484 -17.98 6.60 1.01
N MET A 485 -17.15 6.85 2.03
CA MET A 485 -17.61 7.58 3.23
C MET A 485 -17.74 9.09 3.03
N ARG A 486 -16.87 9.71 2.21
CA ARG A 486 -16.82 11.17 2.12
C ARG A 486 -18.09 11.80 1.52
N PRO A 487 -18.71 11.27 0.45
CA PRO A 487 -20.00 11.76 -0.04
C PRO A 487 -21.13 11.60 0.99
N LEU A 488 -21.16 10.47 1.72
CA LEU A 488 -22.15 10.21 2.77
C LEU A 488 -22.05 11.25 3.89
N PHE A 489 -20.83 11.55 4.35
CA PHE A 489 -20.61 12.56 5.38
C PHE A 489 -21.01 13.96 4.93
N PHE A 490 -20.66 14.38 3.71
CA PHE A 490 -21.04 15.69 3.19
C PHE A 490 -22.57 15.82 3.02
N ALA A 491 -23.23 14.77 2.50
CA ALA A 491 -24.70 14.72 2.40
C ALA A 491 -25.39 14.71 3.77
N LYS A 492 -24.77 14.12 4.81
CA LYS A 492 -25.26 14.24 6.20
C LYS A 492 -25.08 15.66 6.73
N ALA A 493 -23.91 16.26 6.59
CA ALA A 493 -23.63 17.61 7.06
C ALA A 493 -24.58 18.67 6.46
N GLU A 494 -24.86 18.58 5.17
CA GLU A 494 -25.79 19.49 4.48
C GLU A 494 -27.22 19.31 5.02
N ARG A 495 -27.69 18.06 5.12
CA ARG A 495 -28.99 17.70 5.70
C ARG A 495 -29.15 18.19 7.15
N LEU A 496 -28.12 18.05 7.99
CA LEU A 496 -28.13 18.57 9.37
C LEU A 496 -28.13 20.11 9.40
N THR A 497 -27.39 20.76 8.50
CA THR A 497 -27.35 22.23 8.38
C THR A 497 -28.72 22.80 8.00
N GLU A 498 -29.43 22.16 7.07
CA GLU A 498 -30.80 22.53 6.70
C GLU A 498 -31.78 22.40 7.87
N LYS A 499 -31.72 21.28 8.61
CA LYS A 499 -32.52 21.06 9.83
C LYS A 499 -32.23 22.12 10.90
N VAL A 500 -30.96 22.45 11.16
CA VAL A 500 -30.58 23.53 12.08
C VAL A 500 -31.18 24.88 11.64
N ALA A 501 -31.13 25.21 10.35
CA ALA A 501 -31.70 26.45 9.82
C ALA A 501 -33.23 26.49 9.91
N GLN A 502 -33.92 25.35 9.84
CA GLN A 502 -35.36 25.26 10.10
C GLN A 502 -35.67 25.35 11.60
N LEU A 503 -34.95 24.61 12.44
CA LEU A 503 -35.11 24.56 13.89
C LEU A 503 -34.94 25.95 14.53
N LYS A 504 -33.94 26.73 14.12
CA LYS A 504 -33.74 28.13 14.55
C LYS A 504 -34.90 29.08 14.17
N ARG A 505 -35.70 28.74 13.16
CA ARG A 505 -36.82 29.59 12.68
C ARG A 505 -38.16 29.20 13.29
N THR A 506 -38.41 27.91 13.52
CA THR A 506 -39.74 27.40 13.89
C THR A 506 -39.76 26.46 15.11
N GLY A 507 -38.59 26.11 15.68
CA GLY A 507 -38.47 25.12 16.74
C GLY A 507 -39.26 25.48 18.00
N LEU A 508 -39.05 26.69 18.52
CA LEU A 508 -39.75 27.18 19.72
C LEU A 508 -41.27 27.19 19.51
N MET A 509 -41.76 27.76 18.39
CA MET A 509 -43.19 27.79 18.06
C MET A 509 -43.82 26.39 17.98
N LYS A 510 -43.08 25.40 17.46
CA LYS A 510 -43.56 24.00 17.35
C LYS A 510 -43.58 23.31 18.72
N LEU A 511 -42.62 23.60 19.59
CA LEU A 511 -42.59 23.06 20.95
C LEU A 511 -43.68 23.68 21.85
N GLU A 512 -43.92 24.99 21.71
CA GLU A 512 -45.06 25.69 22.33
C GLU A 512 -46.42 25.13 21.83
N ALA A 513 -46.54 24.86 20.53
CA ALA A 513 -47.74 24.25 19.96
C ALA A 513 -47.98 22.82 20.48
N LEU A 514 -46.94 22.00 20.65
CA LEU A 514 -47.09 20.70 21.31
C LEU A 514 -47.60 20.88 22.74
N LYS A 515 -46.97 21.73 23.54
CA LYS A 515 -47.34 22.00 24.94
C LYS A 515 -48.81 22.41 25.12
N ALA A 516 -49.38 23.09 24.13
CA ALA A 516 -50.78 23.51 24.11
C ALA A 516 -51.76 22.40 23.66
N ASN A 517 -51.30 21.48 22.80
CA ASN A 517 -52.14 20.43 22.19
C ASN A 517 -52.08 19.09 22.95
N ASP A 518 -50.88 18.71 23.43
CA ASP A 518 -50.58 17.47 24.14
C ASP A 518 -49.46 17.73 25.18
N LEU A 519 -49.87 17.97 26.42
CA LEU A 519 -48.95 18.28 27.53
C LEU A 519 -48.13 17.06 27.95
N ASP A 520 -48.66 15.85 27.82
CA ASP A 520 -47.97 14.63 28.23
C ASP A 520 -46.84 14.31 27.23
N ALA A 521 -47.12 14.38 25.93
CA ALA A 521 -46.09 14.27 24.90
C ALA A 521 -45.02 15.37 25.01
N TYR A 522 -45.40 16.60 25.35
CA TYR A 522 -44.44 17.68 25.65
C TYR A 522 -43.52 17.34 26.83
N ASN A 523 -44.07 16.86 27.94
CA ASN A 523 -43.30 16.50 29.13
C ASN A 523 -42.31 15.36 28.81
N VAL A 524 -42.74 14.35 28.05
CA VAL A 524 -41.89 13.21 27.71
C VAL A 524 -40.83 13.57 26.66
N PHE A 525 -41.16 14.39 25.65
CA PHE A 525 -40.21 14.91 24.67
C PHE A 525 -39.12 15.75 25.34
N THR A 526 -39.50 16.75 26.14
CA THR A 526 -38.54 17.62 26.84
C THR A 526 -37.67 16.84 27.82
N ARG A 527 -38.22 15.89 28.58
CA ARG A 527 -37.46 14.96 29.43
C ARG A 527 -36.46 14.13 28.62
N THR A 528 -36.81 13.71 27.40
CA THR A 528 -35.92 12.94 26.51
C THR A 528 -34.74 13.79 26.03
N VAL A 529 -34.98 15.02 25.57
CA VAL A 529 -33.92 15.96 25.18
C VAL A 529 -33.01 16.26 26.36
N LEU A 530 -33.57 16.58 27.53
CA LEU A 530 -32.82 16.87 28.75
C LEU A 530 -31.96 15.68 29.22
N HIS A 531 -32.50 14.46 29.15
CA HIS A 531 -31.78 13.24 29.48
C HIS A 531 -30.58 13.04 28.54
N ILE A 532 -30.84 12.93 27.24
CA ILE A 532 -29.87 12.39 26.26
C ILE A 532 -28.96 13.47 25.69
N ILE A 533 -29.51 14.64 25.34
CA ILE A 533 -28.79 15.71 24.66
C ILE A 533 -28.08 16.62 25.67
N MET A 534 -28.73 16.92 26.79
CA MET A 534 -28.23 17.89 27.78
C MET A 534 -27.62 17.23 29.03
N GLY A 535 -27.56 15.89 29.09
CA GLY A 535 -26.81 15.14 30.10
C GLY A 535 -27.46 15.05 31.50
N TYR A 536 -28.74 15.37 31.64
CA TYR A 536 -29.48 15.23 32.90
C TYR A 536 -30.00 13.80 33.19
N GLY A 537 -29.64 12.82 32.35
CA GLY A 537 -29.99 11.41 32.54
C GLY A 537 -29.52 10.82 33.88
N ALA A 538 -30.25 9.82 34.37
CA ALA A 538 -29.89 9.06 35.57
C ALA A 538 -30.32 7.59 35.45
N GLU A 539 -30.01 6.79 36.48
CA GLU A 539 -30.22 5.34 36.54
C GLU A 539 -31.68 4.86 36.37
N ASN A 540 -32.67 5.76 36.52
CA ASN A 540 -34.08 5.51 36.24
C ASN A 540 -34.84 6.83 35.98
N ALA A 541 -36.09 6.75 35.51
CA ALA A 541 -36.92 7.92 35.19
C ALA A 541 -37.09 8.89 36.36
N LYS A 542 -37.44 8.40 37.55
CA LYS A 542 -37.62 9.23 38.76
C LYS A 542 -36.33 9.94 39.20
N ALA A 543 -35.19 9.27 39.08
CA ALA A 543 -33.89 9.87 39.34
C ALA A 543 -33.51 10.92 38.28
N THR A 544 -33.93 10.71 37.03
CA THR A 544 -33.74 11.66 35.92
C THR A 544 -34.58 12.91 36.15
N GLU A 545 -35.87 12.76 36.48
CA GLU A 545 -36.78 13.86 36.83
C GLU A 545 -36.24 14.68 38.01
N LYS A 546 -35.73 14.00 39.07
CA LYS A 546 -35.06 14.70 40.17
C LYS A 546 -33.82 15.45 39.70
N ARG A 547 -32.97 14.85 38.88
CA ARG A 547 -31.73 15.47 38.37
C ARG A 547 -32.00 16.67 37.46
N ILE A 548 -33.08 16.63 36.68
CA ILE A 548 -33.58 17.77 35.91
C ILE A 548 -34.07 18.86 36.88
N ALA A 549 -34.95 18.55 37.83
CA ALA A 549 -35.49 19.53 38.76
C ALA A 549 -34.44 20.17 39.69
N ASP A 550 -33.39 19.43 40.05
CA ASP A 550 -32.27 19.91 40.88
C ASP A 550 -31.24 20.75 40.10
N GLY A 551 -31.21 20.67 38.76
CA GLY A 551 -30.04 21.08 37.97
C GLY A 551 -30.28 21.82 36.65
N PHE A 552 -31.48 21.78 36.08
CA PHE A 552 -31.82 22.51 34.86
C PHE A 552 -32.68 23.75 35.19
N ASP A 553 -32.15 24.94 34.88
CA ASP A 553 -32.77 26.24 35.12
C ASP A 553 -33.24 26.97 33.85
N GLY A 554 -33.08 26.35 32.67
CA GLY A 554 -33.54 26.86 31.38
C GLY A 554 -35.01 26.56 31.07
N GLY A 555 -35.44 26.99 29.88
CA GLY A 555 -36.79 26.75 29.36
C GLY A 555 -36.79 26.15 27.95
N ASP A 556 -37.91 26.33 27.25
CA ASP A 556 -38.14 25.77 25.91
C ASP A 556 -37.12 26.29 24.87
N ALA A 557 -36.55 27.49 25.06
CA ALA A 557 -35.50 28.04 24.20
C ALA A 557 -34.18 27.27 24.36
N GLU A 558 -33.71 27.02 25.58
CA GLU A 558 -32.48 26.30 25.88
C GLU A 558 -32.54 24.83 25.41
N ILE A 559 -33.72 24.22 25.42
CA ILE A 559 -33.96 22.87 24.86
C ILE A 559 -33.77 22.86 23.34
N ILE A 560 -34.29 23.88 22.64
CA ILE A 560 -34.10 24.05 21.19
C ILE A 560 -32.63 24.38 20.87
N ASP A 561 -31.99 25.25 21.66
CA ASP A 561 -30.59 25.61 21.48
C ASP A 561 -29.65 24.41 21.73
N GLY A 562 -29.98 23.50 22.65
CA GLY A 562 -29.26 22.24 22.85
C GLY A 562 -29.27 21.34 21.61
N LEU A 563 -30.45 21.15 20.99
CA LEU A 563 -30.59 20.41 19.73
C LEU A 563 -29.86 21.11 18.57
N VAL A 564 -29.97 22.44 18.48
CA VAL A 564 -29.23 23.27 17.52
C VAL A 564 -27.72 23.09 17.68
N ALA A 565 -27.20 23.13 18.91
CA ALA A 565 -25.78 23.05 19.20
C ALA A 565 -25.19 21.70 18.77
N VAL A 566 -25.82 20.59 19.17
CA VAL A 566 -25.36 19.24 18.80
C VAL A 566 -25.42 19.04 17.29
N LEU A 567 -26.52 19.38 16.62
CA LEU A 567 -26.60 19.24 15.16
C LEU A 567 -25.65 20.18 14.38
N SER A 568 -25.39 21.38 14.89
CA SER A 568 -24.41 22.30 14.27
C SER A 568 -22.99 21.77 14.42
N GLN A 569 -22.64 21.26 15.60
CA GLN A 569 -21.33 20.64 15.84
C GLN A 569 -21.15 19.38 15.00
N GLU A 570 -22.20 18.57 14.86
CA GLU A 570 -22.10 17.32 14.11
C GLU A 570 -22.08 17.55 12.58
N ALA A 571 -22.76 18.58 12.08
CA ALA A 571 -22.59 19.04 10.70
C ALA A 571 -21.15 19.52 10.42
N TYR A 572 -20.57 20.30 11.35
CA TYR A 572 -19.18 20.72 11.28
C TYR A 572 -18.22 19.53 11.32
N ASN A 573 -18.43 18.57 12.23
CA ASN A 573 -17.63 17.35 12.34
C ASN A 573 -17.59 16.59 11.02
N HIS A 574 -18.74 16.40 10.36
CA HIS A 574 -18.82 15.64 9.11
C HIS A 574 -18.16 16.32 7.89
N LYS A 575 -18.05 17.66 7.85
CA LYS A 575 -17.65 18.39 6.64
C LYS A 575 -16.40 19.27 6.76
N GLU A 576 -16.06 19.75 7.96
CA GLU A 576 -15.03 20.78 8.18
C GLU A 576 -13.90 20.34 9.13
N LEU A 577 -14.09 19.30 9.95
CA LEU A 577 -13.08 18.76 10.85
C LEU A 577 -11.91 18.10 10.09
N GLN A 578 -10.70 18.64 10.23
CA GLN A 578 -9.50 18.08 9.60
C GLN A 578 -8.74 17.16 10.57
N THR A 579 -8.29 15.99 10.10
CA THR A 579 -7.64 15.00 10.98
C THR A 579 -6.32 15.49 11.60
N LEU A 580 -5.58 16.39 10.94
CA LEU A 580 -4.40 17.13 11.48
C LEU A 580 -4.10 18.51 10.83
N GLU A 581 -4.83 18.94 9.79
CA GLU A 581 -4.52 20.07 8.88
C GLU A 581 -3.12 20.06 8.20
N GLY A 582 -2.90 19.48 7.02
CA GLY A 582 -3.74 18.74 6.06
C GLY A 582 -2.88 17.67 5.34
N HIS A 583 -3.36 16.90 4.34
CA HIS A 583 -3.66 17.36 2.98
C HIS A 583 -4.59 16.38 2.21
N MET A 584 -5.89 16.57 2.00
CA MET A 584 -6.92 17.36 2.70
C MET A 584 -8.30 16.65 2.53
N PRO A 585 -8.66 15.62 3.32
CA PRO A 585 -10.00 15.02 3.32
C PRO A 585 -10.79 15.54 4.53
N ASN A 586 -11.33 16.75 4.41
CA ASN A 586 -11.47 17.70 5.51
C ASN A 586 -12.75 17.61 6.37
N GLY A 587 -13.27 16.41 6.62
CA GLY A 587 -14.29 16.16 7.64
C GLY A 587 -13.92 14.92 8.47
N MET A 588 -14.86 14.44 9.29
CA MET A 588 -14.77 13.25 10.16
C MET A 588 -13.93 12.11 9.54
N SER A 589 -13.13 11.42 10.36
CA SER A 589 -12.33 10.28 9.90
C SER A 589 -13.25 9.22 9.28
N ALA A 590 -12.99 8.84 8.03
CA ALA A 590 -13.77 7.81 7.35
C ALA A 590 -13.64 6.43 8.02
N MET A 591 -12.56 6.20 8.77
CA MET A 591 -12.27 4.91 9.39
C MET A 591 -11.45 5.01 10.68
N ALA A 592 -11.37 3.90 11.39
CA ALA A 592 -10.33 3.60 12.36
C ALA A 592 -9.83 2.17 12.16
N MET A 593 -8.55 1.93 12.43
CA MET A 593 -7.92 0.62 12.31
C MET A 593 -7.43 0.07 13.65
N THR A 594 -7.68 -1.21 13.88
CA THR A 594 -7.12 -1.99 14.98
C THR A 594 -6.27 -3.11 14.39
N ALA A 595 -5.15 -3.45 15.02
CA ALA A 595 -4.20 -4.37 14.43
C ALA A 595 -3.84 -5.53 15.36
N ASN A 596 -3.81 -6.74 14.81
CA ASN A 596 -3.04 -7.85 15.34
C ASN A 596 -1.56 -7.63 14.94
N THR A 597 -0.61 -7.83 15.87
CA THR A 597 0.83 -7.70 15.61
C THR A 597 1.31 -8.52 14.39
N GLY A 598 2.17 -7.92 13.58
CA GLY A 598 2.68 -8.49 12.33
C GLY A 598 3.48 -7.47 11.52
N CYS A 599 3.76 -7.77 10.24
CA CYS A 599 4.43 -6.83 9.33
C CYS A 599 3.67 -5.49 9.27
N ASN A 600 2.35 -5.56 9.08
CA ASN A 600 1.40 -4.46 9.20
C ASN A 600 1.60 -3.55 10.42
N THR A 601 2.02 -4.08 11.57
CA THR A 601 2.30 -3.26 12.76
C THR A 601 3.73 -2.74 12.82
N VAL A 602 4.70 -3.49 12.27
CA VAL A 602 6.09 -3.01 12.25
C VAL A 602 6.25 -1.84 11.30
N TYR A 603 5.68 -1.89 10.09
CA TYR A 603 5.67 -0.70 9.24
C TYR A 603 4.56 0.30 9.61
N GLY A 604 3.46 -0.15 10.24
CA GLY A 604 2.36 0.73 10.67
C GLY A 604 2.66 1.62 11.88
N SER A 605 3.51 1.16 12.82
CA SER A 605 3.75 1.86 14.10
C SER A 605 5.20 1.81 14.61
N THR A 606 6.19 1.79 13.73
CA THR A 606 7.59 2.10 14.12
C THR A 606 7.85 3.59 13.93
N PRO A 607 8.05 4.38 15.01
CA PRO A 607 8.36 5.80 14.86
C PRO A 607 9.71 6.00 14.14
N PRO A 608 9.89 7.12 13.41
CA PRO A 608 8.98 8.26 13.30
C PRO A 608 7.86 8.10 12.24
N ASN A 609 7.91 7.11 11.35
CA ASN A 609 7.12 7.13 10.11
C ASN A 609 5.81 6.34 10.22
N ASN A 610 4.71 7.01 10.56
CA ASN A 610 3.37 6.45 10.57
C ASN A 610 2.68 6.66 9.19
N PRO A 611 2.29 5.58 8.48
CA PRO A 611 1.65 5.69 7.16
C PRO A 611 0.13 5.94 7.20
N HIS A 612 -0.50 5.89 8.38
CA HIS A 612 -1.95 5.99 8.55
C HIS A 612 -2.37 7.42 8.97
N PRO A 613 -3.14 8.16 8.14
CA PRO A 613 -3.62 9.51 8.48
C PRO A 613 -4.87 9.52 9.38
N TYR A 614 -5.44 8.35 9.70
CA TYR A 614 -6.60 8.11 10.54
C TYR A 614 -6.22 7.38 11.85
N PRO A 615 -7.11 7.30 12.86
CA PRO A 615 -6.84 6.55 14.09
C PRO A 615 -6.47 5.09 13.80
N TRP A 616 -5.30 4.68 14.28
CA TRP A 616 -4.75 3.34 14.11
C TRP A 616 -4.18 2.87 15.45
N MET A 617 -4.40 1.62 15.84
CA MET A 617 -3.85 1.05 17.07
C MET A 617 -3.41 -0.41 16.92
N ASN A 618 -2.28 -0.74 17.54
CA ASN A 618 -1.89 -2.12 17.86
C ASN A 618 -2.19 -2.36 19.34
N SER A 619 -2.77 -3.52 19.67
CA SER A 619 -2.88 -4.00 21.05
C SER A 619 -1.86 -5.12 21.25
N LEU A 620 -2.21 -6.36 20.89
CA LEU A 620 -1.35 -7.53 20.95
C LEU A 620 -1.51 -8.40 19.69
N PHE A 621 -0.77 -9.50 19.63
CA PHE A 621 -0.76 -10.40 18.47
C PHE A 621 -2.10 -11.09 18.22
N GLN A 622 -2.88 -11.33 19.28
CA GLN A 622 -4.08 -12.17 19.25
C GLN A 622 -5.42 -11.42 19.26
N ASP A 623 -5.47 -10.15 19.66
CA ASP A 623 -6.71 -9.48 20.10
C ASP A 623 -7.19 -8.32 19.21
N GLY A 624 -6.43 -7.90 18.19
CA GLY A 624 -6.78 -6.78 17.31
C GLY A 624 -8.21 -6.82 16.75
N THR A 625 -8.73 -8.01 16.44
CA THR A 625 -10.13 -8.21 16.01
C THR A 625 -11.16 -7.93 17.13
N THR A 626 -10.87 -8.30 18.37
CA THR A 626 -11.72 -7.99 19.54
C THR A 626 -11.69 -6.50 19.86
N ILE A 627 -10.52 -5.87 19.77
CA ILE A 627 -10.39 -4.41 19.94
C ILE A 627 -11.19 -3.67 18.85
N GLY A 628 -11.16 -4.15 17.61
CA GLY A 628 -11.99 -3.63 16.51
C GLY A 628 -13.49 -3.68 16.81
N TRP A 629 -13.96 -4.77 17.43
CA TRP A 629 -15.35 -4.84 17.89
C TRP A 629 -15.67 -3.79 18.98
N ILE A 630 -14.78 -3.59 19.95
CA ILE A 630 -14.96 -2.58 21.02
C ILE A 630 -15.01 -1.14 20.45
N VAL A 631 -14.16 -0.83 19.45
CA VAL A 631 -14.20 0.45 18.74
C VAL A 631 -15.52 0.59 17.95
N GLY A 632 -16.00 -0.50 17.33
CA GLY A 632 -17.30 -0.54 16.63
C GLY A 632 -18.49 -0.23 17.54
N GLU A 633 -18.58 -0.88 18.70
CA GLU A 633 -19.61 -0.58 19.72
C GLU A 633 -19.53 0.88 20.21
N SER A 634 -18.30 1.41 20.36
CA SER A 634 -18.07 2.80 20.76
C SER A 634 -18.58 3.78 19.70
N PHE A 635 -18.31 3.53 18.42
CA PHE A 635 -18.82 4.35 17.31
C PHE A 635 -20.34 4.27 17.17
N ILE A 636 -20.95 3.10 17.36
CA ILE A 636 -22.41 2.93 17.37
C ILE A 636 -23.04 3.80 18.47
N ARG A 637 -22.48 3.78 19.69
CA ARG A 637 -22.99 4.57 20.82
C ARG A 637 -22.81 6.08 20.59
N ASP A 638 -21.66 6.49 20.10
CA ASP A 638 -21.35 7.91 19.86
C ASP A 638 -22.24 8.49 18.74
N HIS A 639 -22.33 7.80 17.61
CA HIS A 639 -23.18 8.20 16.49
C HIS A 639 -24.67 8.18 16.86
N ALA A 640 -25.11 7.24 17.72
CA ALA A 640 -26.46 7.28 18.27
C ALA A 640 -26.72 8.60 19.00
N ALA A 641 -25.85 8.96 19.96
CA ALA A 641 -26.01 10.12 20.81
C ALA A 641 -25.89 11.47 20.06
N HIS A 642 -24.96 11.58 19.12
CA HIS A 642 -24.63 12.86 18.46
C HIS A 642 -25.26 13.05 17.07
N ALA A 643 -25.57 11.98 16.35
CA ALA A 643 -25.92 12.05 14.93
C ALA A 643 -27.26 11.41 14.53
N VAL A 644 -27.79 10.47 15.33
CA VAL A 644 -29.05 9.76 15.01
C VAL A 644 -30.20 10.24 15.89
N ILE A 645 -30.06 10.16 17.21
CA ILE A 645 -31.11 10.56 18.15
C ILE A 645 -31.43 12.07 18.02
N PRO A 646 -30.45 13.00 17.93
CA PRO A 646 -30.76 14.42 17.79
C PRO A 646 -31.44 14.73 16.45
N GLU A 647 -31.02 14.06 15.36
CA GLU A 647 -31.64 14.20 14.04
C GLU A 647 -33.11 13.75 14.06
N ARG A 648 -33.40 12.60 14.69
CA ARG A 648 -34.76 12.06 14.82
C ARG A 648 -35.65 12.88 15.76
N LEU A 649 -35.14 13.36 16.88
CA LEU A 649 -35.91 14.24 17.78
C LEU A 649 -36.31 15.55 17.08
N VAL A 650 -35.43 16.08 16.23
CA VAL A 650 -35.72 17.24 15.38
C VAL A 650 -36.73 16.89 14.28
N ASP A 651 -36.66 15.69 13.69
CA ASP A 651 -37.68 15.24 12.72
C ASP A 651 -39.07 15.10 13.35
N THR A 652 -39.19 14.53 14.55
CA THR A 652 -40.47 14.46 15.28
C THR A 652 -41.02 15.86 15.56
N LEU A 653 -40.17 16.78 16.06
CA LEU A 653 -40.57 18.16 16.37
C LEU A 653 -40.99 18.94 15.11
N LEU A 654 -40.24 18.82 14.01
CA LEU A 654 -40.53 19.52 12.76
C LEU A 654 -41.76 18.93 12.05
N GLY A 655 -41.94 17.61 12.12
CA GLY A 655 -43.09 16.85 11.63
C GLY A 655 -44.33 16.85 12.54
N GLU A 656 -44.47 17.87 13.40
CA GLU A 656 -45.70 18.16 14.17
C GLU A 656 -46.22 16.99 15.02
N PHE A 657 -45.32 16.10 15.44
CA PHE A 657 -45.65 14.92 16.24
C PHE A 657 -46.72 14.03 15.57
N GLU A 658 -46.71 13.91 14.24
CA GLU A 658 -47.63 13.06 13.43
C GLU A 658 -47.77 11.60 13.94
N LYS A 659 -46.78 11.10 14.69
CA LYS A 659 -46.74 9.75 15.26
C LYS A 659 -46.95 9.69 16.78
N GLY A 660 -47.19 10.83 17.43
CA GLY A 660 -47.14 10.96 18.89
C GLY A 660 -45.70 11.03 19.44
N PHE A 661 -45.58 11.10 20.76
CA PHE A 661 -44.34 10.89 21.50
C PHE A 661 -44.66 10.50 22.95
N ASP A 662 -44.29 9.30 23.39
CA ASP A 662 -44.72 8.76 24.69
C ASP A 662 -43.61 8.08 25.53
N GLU A 663 -44.00 7.41 26.63
CA GLU A 663 -43.07 6.70 27.52
C GLU A 663 -42.33 5.54 26.84
N ASP A 664 -42.93 4.89 25.83
CA ASP A 664 -42.25 3.87 25.03
C ASP A 664 -41.19 4.51 24.11
N ASP A 665 -41.44 5.70 23.55
CA ASP A 665 -40.41 6.50 22.87
C ASP A 665 -39.27 6.89 23.82
N TYR A 666 -39.57 7.38 25.02
CA TYR A 666 -38.54 7.71 26.02
C TYR A 666 -37.71 6.48 26.40
N PHE A 667 -38.35 5.33 26.62
CA PHE A 667 -37.65 4.07 26.89
C PHE A 667 -36.78 3.66 25.69
N TYR A 668 -37.30 3.75 24.46
CA TYR A 668 -36.61 3.44 23.22
C TYR A 668 -35.36 4.30 23.01
N TYR A 669 -35.46 5.63 23.16
CA TYR A 669 -34.34 6.54 22.96
C TYR A 669 -33.28 6.41 24.07
N THR A 670 -33.69 6.13 25.32
CA THR A 670 -32.73 5.91 26.43
C THR A 670 -32.04 4.54 26.39
N HIS A 671 -32.60 3.55 25.67
CA HIS A 671 -32.02 2.22 25.47
C HIS A 671 -31.59 1.98 24.00
N PHE A 672 -31.28 3.06 23.28
CA PHE A 672 -31.01 3.02 21.85
C PHE A 672 -29.77 2.17 21.52
N SER A 673 -29.84 1.40 20.42
CA SER A 673 -28.78 0.52 19.96
C SER A 673 -28.83 0.36 18.45
N ASP A 674 -27.82 -0.29 17.87
CA ASP A 674 -27.74 -0.65 16.46
C ASP A 674 -28.97 -1.41 15.92
N LYS A 675 -29.71 -2.13 16.78
CA LYS A 675 -30.97 -2.80 16.41
C LYS A 675 -32.06 -1.84 15.92
N PHE A 676 -31.96 -0.58 16.33
CA PHE A 676 -32.93 0.48 16.06
C PHE A 676 -32.45 1.49 14.99
N MET A 677 -31.21 1.34 14.53
CA MET A 677 -30.66 2.08 13.39
C MET A 677 -31.15 1.49 12.06
N THR A 678 -31.61 2.34 11.16
CA THR A 678 -31.82 2.05 9.74
C THR A 678 -30.49 1.69 9.05
N ASP A 679 -30.55 1.07 7.87
CA ASP A 679 -29.34 0.75 7.11
C ASP A 679 -28.56 2.00 6.71
N LYS A 680 -29.24 3.13 6.46
CA LYS A 680 -28.60 4.41 6.19
C LYS A 680 -27.80 4.93 7.39
N GLU A 681 -28.36 4.87 8.60
CA GLU A 681 -27.66 5.33 9.81
C GLU A 681 -26.45 4.43 10.15
N VAL A 682 -26.53 3.11 9.87
CA VAL A 682 -25.36 2.20 9.95
C VAL A 682 -24.33 2.51 8.85
N LEU A 683 -24.78 2.86 7.64
CA LEU A 683 -23.92 3.25 6.54
C LEU A 683 -23.23 4.61 6.78
N GLU A 684 -23.83 5.51 7.54
CA GLU A 684 -23.26 6.80 7.96
C GLU A 684 -22.22 6.69 9.09
N LEU A 685 -21.99 5.51 9.69
CA LEU A 685 -20.92 5.31 10.68
C LEU A 685 -19.51 5.36 10.06
N PRO A 686 -18.50 5.97 10.71
CA PRO A 686 -17.07 5.71 10.43
C PRO A 686 -16.75 4.22 10.48
N LYS A 687 -15.94 3.71 9.54
CA LYS A 687 -15.76 2.26 9.35
C LYS A 687 -14.63 1.71 10.21
N VAL A 688 -14.89 0.64 10.97
CA VAL A 688 -13.85 0.00 11.79
C VAL A 688 -13.25 -1.18 11.04
N TRP A 689 -11.92 -1.19 10.91
CA TRP A 689 -11.13 -2.21 10.24
C TRP A 689 -10.17 -2.90 11.21
N ALA A 690 -10.40 -4.16 11.53
CA ALA A 690 -9.41 -5.00 12.20
C ALA A 690 -8.48 -5.65 11.16
N ILE A 691 -7.17 -5.38 11.22
CA ILE A 691 -6.18 -5.84 10.24
C ILE A 691 -5.13 -6.77 10.88
N GLY A 692 -4.56 -7.68 10.11
CA GLY A 692 -3.47 -8.53 10.60
C GLY A 692 -2.99 -9.55 9.59
N GLY A 693 -1.76 -10.04 9.77
CA GLY A 693 -1.22 -11.15 8.98
C GLY A 693 -1.91 -12.48 9.26
N ASP A 694 -1.66 -13.47 8.40
CA ASP A 694 -2.28 -14.81 8.52
C ASP A 694 -1.98 -15.54 9.84
N GLY A 695 -0.84 -15.31 10.48
CA GLY A 695 -0.57 -15.82 11.83
C GLY A 695 -1.39 -15.12 12.93
N GLY A 696 -1.60 -13.82 12.80
CA GLY A 696 -2.32 -13.02 13.80
C GLY A 696 -3.81 -13.32 13.81
N ILE A 697 -4.43 -13.38 12.63
CA ILE A 697 -5.88 -13.58 12.48
C ILE A 697 -6.24 -15.05 12.23
N GLY A 698 -5.45 -15.75 11.42
CA GLY A 698 -5.72 -17.14 11.02
C GLY A 698 -5.37 -18.17 12.09
N ASP A 699 -4.38 -17.88 12.96
CA ASP A 699 -3.87 -18.83 13.96
C ASP A 699 -4.17 -18.37 15.40
N ILE A 700 -3.33 -17.50 15.99
CA ILE A 700 -3.40 -17.16 17.43
C ILE A 700 -4.66 -16.36 17.79
N GLY A 701 -5.10 -15.45 16.92
CA GLY A 701 -6.32 -14.67 17.07
C GLY A 701 -7.58 -15.34 16.50
N PHE A 702 -7.49 -16.58 15.99
CA PHE A 702 -8.61 -17.24 15.31
C PHE A 702 -9.87 -17.39 16.19
N GLN A 703 -9.70 -17.63 17.50
CA GLN A 703 -10.82 -17.68 18.44
C GLN A 703 -11.54 -16.32 18.56
N ASN A 704 -10.78 -15.22 18.56
CA ASN A 704 -11.31 -13.86 18.62
C ASN A 704 -12.01 -13.48 17.31
N LEU A 705 -11.40 -13.80 16.16
CA LEU A 705 -12.02 -13.72 14.84
C LEU A 705 -13.37 -14.45 14.81
N SER A 706 -13.35 -15.74 15.15
CA SER A 706 -14.55 -16.59 15.17
C SER A 706 -15.67 -15.99 16.03
N LYS A 707 -15.34 -15.50 17.23
CA LYS A 707 -16.33 -14.86 18.11
C LYS A 707 -16.92 -13.59 17.50
N VAL A 708 -16.08 -12.69 16.96
CA VAL A 708 -16.52 -11.40 16.39
C VAL A 708 -17.39 -11.62 15.15
N VAL A 709 -16.94 -12.46 14.21
CA VAL A 709 -17.71 -12.80 13.00
C VAL A 709 -19.05 -13.44 13.36
N LEU A 710 -19.08 -14.37 14.33
CA LEU A 710 -20.32 -15.00 14.81
C LEU A 710 -21.29 -14.01 15.48
N GLN A 711 -20.82 -12.89 16.07
CA GLN A 711 -21.75 -11.88 16.59
C GLN A 711 -22.44 -11.10 15.47
N ASN A 712 -21.85 -11.07 14.27
CA ASN A 712 -22.32 -10.35 13.08
C ASN A 712 -22.78 -8.90 13.37
N ARG A 713 -22.13 -8.24 14.35
CA ARG A 713 -22.47 -6.88 14.77
C ARG A 713 -22.13 -5.92 13.63
N PRO A 714 -22.91 -4.85 13.46
CA PRO A 714 -22.70 -3.95 12.36
C PRO A 714 -21.38 -3.21 12.46
N ASN A 715 -20.91 -2.76 11.29
CA ASN A 715 -19.78 -1.83 11.16
C ASN A 715 -18.38 -2.36 11.54
N VAL A 716 -18.21 -3.66 11.81
CA VAL A 716 -16.89 -4.28 11.98
C VAL A 716 -16.45 -4.97 10.69
N LYS A 717 -15.33 -4.53 10.12
CA LYS A 717 -14.67 -5.13 8.96
C LYS A 717 -13.38 -5.79 9.44
N VAL A 718 -13.06 -7.00 8.97
CA VAL A 718 -11.84 -7.74 9.36
C VAL A 718 -11.06 -8.12 8.11
N LEU A 719 -9.75 -7.85 8.06
CA LEU A 719 -8.86 -8.08 6.93
C LEU A 719 -7.65 -8.91 7.34
N MET A 720 -7.60 -10.14 6.85
CA MET A 720 -6.41 -10.98 6.91
C MET A 720 -5.53 -10.74 5.68
N LEU A 721 -4.32 -10.24 5.92
CA LEU A 721 -3.23 -10.12 4.96
C LEU A 721 -2.52 -11.48 4.90
N ASP A 722 -2.91 -12.31 3.94
CA ASP A 722 -2.46 -13.70 3.82
C ASP A 722 -1.15 -13.77 3.05
N THR A 723 -0.04 -13.69 3.78
CA THR A 723 1.31 -13.97 3.27
C THR A 723 1.63 -15.46 3.30
N GLN A 724 0.76 -16.29 3.89
CA GLN A 724 0.91 -17.74 4.03
C GLN A 724 2.15 -18.15 4.86
N VAL A 725 2.73 -17.24 5.65
CA VAL A 725 3.88 -17.44 6.56
C VAL A 725 3.88 -16.36 7.64
N TYR A 726 4.60 -16.55 8.74
CA TYR A 726 4.83 -15.48 9.71
C TYR A 726 5.96 -14.57 9.19
N SER A 727 5.62 -13.68 8.26
CA SER A 727 6.58 -12.85 7.54
C SER A 727 7.50 -12.04 8.48
N ASN A 728 6.94 -11.42 9.53
CA ASN A 728 7.70 -10.54 10.42
C ASN A 728 8.80 -11.24 11.24
N THR A 729 8.62 -12.53 11.56
CA THR A 729 9.51 -13.27 12.45
C THR A 729 10.51 -14.16 11.68
N GLY A 730 10.58 -14.04 10.35
CA GLY A 730 11.51 -14.78 9.49
C GLY A 730 10.91 -16.04 8.85
N GLY A 731 9.63 -15.99 8.45
CA GLY A 731 9.05 -16.98 7.55
C GLY A 731 8.66 -18.32 8.18
N GLN A 732 8.30 -18.34 9.47
CA GLN A 732 7.73 -19.54 10.11
C GLN A 732 6.41 -19.95 9.45
N ASN A 733 6.04 -21.22 9.61
CA ASN A 733 4.76 -21.74 9.12
C ASN A 733 3.59 -21.19 9.93
N SER A 734 2.54 -20.79 9.23
CA SER A 734 1.18 -20.62 9.74
C SER A 734 0.31 -21.83 9.38
N ASP A 735 -0.92 -21.91 9.91
CA ASP A 735 -1.92 -22.83 9.35
C ASP A 735 -2.31 -22.42 7.91
N SER A 736 -2.08 -21.15 7.55
CA SER A 736 -2.27 -20.61 6.19
C SER A 736 -1.11 -20.92 5.22
N SER A 737 0.02 -21.47 5.68
CA SER A 737 1.06 -22.00 4.77
C SER A 737 0.53 -23.19 3.99
N VAL A 738 0.78 -23.23 2.68
CA VAL A 738 0.39 -24.36 1.82
C VAL A 738 1.28 -25.60 2.05
N MET A 739 0.85 -26.79 1.63
CA MET A 739 1.73 -27.97 1.62
C MET A 739 3.01 -27.67 0.82
N THR A 740 4.15 -28.19 1.26
CA THR A 740 5.50 -27.87 0.72
C THR A 740 5.92 -26.39 0.81
N GLY A 741 5.05 -25.49 1.28
CA GLY A 741 5.32 -24.07 1.46
C GLY A 741 5.60 -23.71 2.92
N GLY A 742 6.45 -22.70 3.10
CA GLY A 742 6.99 -22.28 4.39
C GLY A 742 8.52 -22.29 4.37
N PHE A 743 9.16 -21.28 4.96
CA PHE A 743 10.61 -21.16 4.90
C PHE A 743 11.28 -21.73 6.14
N ASP A 744 10.85 -21.34 7.33
CA ASP A 744 11.44 -21.83 8.59
C ASP A 744 10.68 -23.07 9.13
N MET A 745 11.28 -23.77 10.09
CA MET A 745 10.77 -24.95 10.83
C MET A 745 10.55 -26.26 10.04
N ASN A 746 9.96 -26.26 8.84
CA ASN A 746 9.50 -27.48 8.14
C ASN A 746 9.97 -27.64 6.69
N GLN A 747 11.23 -27.32 6.37
CA GLN A 747 11.80 -27.61 5.05
C GLN A 747 12.10 -29.12 4.87
N ILE A 748 11.81 -29.68 3.68
CA ILE A 748 12.23 -31.04 3.31
C ILE A 748 13.75 -31.23 3.42
N GLY A 749 14.17 -32.40 3.89
CA GLY A 749 15.57 -32.80 4.05
C GLY A 749 15.71 -34.30 4.37
N PRO A 750 16.94 -34.81 4.62
CA PRO A 750 17.18 -36.25 4.81
C PRO A 750 16.41 -36.92 5.95
N ALA A 751 15.88 -36.15 6.91
CA ALA A 751 15.15 -36.63 8.09
C ALA A 751 13.71 -36.11 8.19
N THR A 752 13.20 -35.36 7.18
CA THR A 752 11.85 -34.78 7.20
C THR A 752 11.31 -34.56 5.79
N GLU A 753 10.04 -34.90 5.56
CA GLU A 753 9.35 -34.66 4.28
C GLU A 753 8.90 -33.19 4.10
N GLY A 754 9.00 -32.37 5.16
CA GLY A 754 8.51 -31.00 5.20
C GLY A 754 7.03 -30.88 5.57
N LYS A 755 6.41 -29.71 5.37
CA LYS A 755 4.99 -29.47 5.70
C LYS A 755 4.08 -30.30 4.79
N MET A 756 3.41 -31.30 5.38
CA MET A 756 2.46 -32.21 4.71
C MET A 756 1.00 -32.04 5.13
N THR A 757 0.68 -31.07 6.00
CA THR A 757 -0.69 -30.75 6.40
C THR A 757 -1.38 -29.83 5.39
N GLU A 758 -2.68 -30.06 5.15
CA GLU A 758 -3.51 -29.19 4.31
C GLU A 758 -3.52 -27.74 4.85
N LYS A 759 -3.61 -26.73 3.96
CA LYS A 759 -3.82 -25.34 4.38
C LYS A 759 -5.20 -25.18 5.02
N LYS A 760 -5.27 -24.43 6.13
CA LYS A 760 -6.54 -23.99 6.73
C LYS A 760 -7.24 -22.96 5.83
N SER A 761 -8.40 -23.31 5.28
CA SER A 761 -9.25 -22.39 4.53
C SER A 761 -10.01 -21.42 5.47
N VAL A 762 -9.31 -20.42 6.03
CA VAL A 762 -9.89 -19.49 7.03
C VAL A 762 -11.18 -18.82 6.52
N ALA A 763 -11.17 -18.24 5.32
CA ALA A 763 -12.37 -17.64 4.71
C ALA A 763 -13.53 -18.64 4.54
N GLU A 764 -13.26 -19.89 4.16
CA GLU A 764 -14.32 -20.90 4.03
C GLU A 764 -14.94 -21.30 5.37
N ILE A 765 -14.18 -21.22 6.47
CA ILE A 765 -14.69 -21.45 7.82
C ILE A 765 -15.60 -20.28 8.23
N MET A 766 -15.29 -19.04 7.86
CA MET A 766 -16.19 -17.90 8.10
C MET A 766 -17.52 -18.02 7.35
N MET A 767 -17.55 -18.70 6.20
CA MET A 767 -18.80 -19.05 5.51
C MET A 767 -19.61 -20.19 6.16
N SER A 768 -19.07 -20.87 7.18
CA SER A 768 -19.63 -22.13 7.71
C SER A 768 -19.72 -22.12 9.23
N GLY A 769 -20.93 -21.97 9.78
CA GLY A 769 -21.18 -22.00 11.22
C GLY A 769 -21.01 -20.66 11.96
N HIS A 770 -20.74 -19.57 11.25
CA HIS A 770 -20.56 -18.22 11.81
C HIS A 770 -21.77 -17.30 11.56
N GLY A 771 -22.95 -17.86 11.28
CA GLY A 771 -24.14 -17.09 10.92
C GLY A 771 -24.10 -16.63 9.47
N SER A 772 -24.35 -15.35 9.23
CA SER A 772 -24.45 -14.74 7.90
C SER A 772 -23.48 -13.55 7.73
N PRO A 773 -22.15 -13.73 7.88
CA PRO A 773 -21.19 -12.66 7.59
C PRO A 773 -21.02 -12.47 6.07
N TYR A 774 -20.65 -11.27 5.64
CA TYR A 774 -20.09 -11.07 4.30
C TYR A 774 -18.64 -11.60 4.29
N VAL A 775 -18.26 -12.40 3.29
CA VAL A 775 -16.93 -13.00 3.21
C VAL A 775 -16.34 -12.85 1.81
N ALA A 776 -15.12 -12.32 1.70
CA ALA A 776 -14.41 -12.24 0.43
C ALA A 776 -12.97 -12.77 0.54
N GLN A 777 -12.60 -13.69 -0.35
CA GLN A 777 -11.22 -14.11 -0.57
C GLN A 777 -10.76 -13.53 -1.91
N VAL A 778 -9.82 -12.60 -1.88
CA VAL A 778 -9.48 -11.70 -3.00
C VAL A 778 -7.97 -11.43 -3.07
N SER A 779 -7.51 -10.71 -4.10
CA SER A 779 -6.09 -10.33 -4.22
C SER A 779 -5.92 -9.14 -5.18
N ALA A 780 -4.67 -8.68 -5.35
CA ALA A 780 -4.33 -7.71 -6.40
C ALA A 780 -4.52 -8.27 -7.82
N ALA A 781 -4.63 -9.59 -8.01
CA ALA A 781 -4.80 -10.24 -9.32
C ALA A 781 -6.03 -9.79 -10.12
N SER A 782 -6.99 -9.14 -9.45
CA SER A 782 -8.11 -8.46 -10.09
C SER A 782 -8.53 -7.25 -9.26
N ILE A 783 -7.82 -6.13 -9.42
CA ILE A 783 -8.07 -4.90 -8.64
C ILE A 783 -9.54 -4.43 -8.70
N GLY A 784 -10.22 -4.61 -9.84
CA GLY A 784 -11.65 -4.28 -9.96
C GLY A 784 -12.57 -5.17 -9.13
N VAL A 785 -12.24 -6.45 -8.96
CA VAL A 785 -12.97 -7.38 -8.07
C VAL A 785 -12.66 -7.06 -6.61
N LEU A 786 -11.39 -6.77 -6.27
CA LEU A 786 -11.01 -6.31 -4.93
C LEU A 786 -11.79 -5.06 -4.53
N PHE A 787 -11.77 -3.99 -5.34
CA PHE A 787 -12.52 -2.77 -5.06
C PHE A 787 -14.03 -3.00 -4.95
N ARG A 788 -14.61 -3.86 -5.81
CA ARG A 788 -16.05 -4.18 -5.70
C ARG A 788 -16.37 -4.92 -4.41
N ALA A 789 -15.56 -5.91 -4.04
CA ALA A 789 -15.76 -6.67 -2.80
C ALA A 789 -15.63 -5.78 -1.55
N LEU A 790 -14.67 -4.85 -1.56
CA LEU A 790 -14.55 -3.84 -0.51
C LEU A 790 -15.79 -2.94 -0.43
N ILE A 791 -16.28 -2.41 -1.56
CA ILE A 791 -17.50 -1.57 -1.59
C ILE A 791 -18.73 -2.35 -1.11
N ASP A 792 -18.92 -3.59 -1.55
CA ASP A 792 -20.05 -4.44 -1.15
C ASP A 792 -20.04 -4.68 0.38
N GLY A 793 -18.91 -5.11 0.96
CA GLY A 793 -18.82 -5.33 2.40
C GLY A 793 -18.71 -4.06 3.25
N LEU A 794 -18.44 -2.89 2.64
CA LEU A 794 -18.63 -1.59 3.30
C LEU A 794 -20.11 -1.22 3.47
N HIS A 795 -20.94 -1.59 2.48
CA HIS A 795 -22.40 -1.42 2.49
C HIS A 795 -23.13 -2.54 3.24
N TYR A 796 -22.52 -3.72 3.37
CA TYR A 796 -23.07 -4.80 4.17
C TYR A 796 -23.28 -4.36 5.63
N ARG A 797 -24.49 -4.59 6.14
CA ARG A 797 -24.91 -4.13 7.47
C ARG A 797 -24.05 -4.74 8.58
N GLY A 798 -23.88 -6.07 8.56
CA GLY A 798 -23.22 -6.85 9.61
C GLY A 798 -21.69 -6.82 9.55
N THR A 799 -21.06 -7.91 10.01
CA THR A 799 -19.61 -8.10 9.96
C THR A 799 -19.18 -8.55 8.56
N ALA A 800 -18.10 -7.95 8.05
CA ALA A 800 -17.45 -8.36 6.80
C ALA A 800 -16.05 -8.90 7.08
N TYR A 801 -15.71 -10.07 6.54
CA TYR A 801 -14.39 -10.67 6.62
C TYR A 801 -13.73 -10.77 5.24
N TYR A 802 -12.48 -10.33 5.15
CA TYR A 802 -11.67 -10.32 3.95
C TYR A 802 -10.40 -11.15 4.18
N GLN A 803 -10.06 -12.03 3.24
CA GLN A 803 -8.78 -12.71 3.15
C GLN A 803 -8.12 -12.30 1.83
N ALA A 804 -7.05 -11.50 1.93
CA ALA A 804 -6.35 -10.98 0.78
C ALA A 804 -4.99 -11.66 0.62
N PHE A 805 -4.70 -12.29 -0.52
CA PHE A 805 -3.34 -12.80 -0.75
C PHE A 805 -2.37 -11.64 -0.94
N THR A 806 -1.23 -11.75 -0.27
CA THR A 806 -0.21 -10.71 -0.23
C THR A 806 1.17 -11.35 -0.41
N THR A 807 1.89 -10.93 -1.44
CA THR A 807 3.24 -11.42 -1.75
C THR A 807 4.25 -10.87 -0.74
N CYS A 808 5.16 -11.73 -0.28
CA CYS A 808 6.21 -11.37 0.67
C CYS A 808 7.58 -11.68 0.03
N GLN A 809 8.25 -10.63 -0.46
CA GLN A 809 9.53 -10.68 -1.16
C GLN A 809 10.56 -11.60 -0.48
N PRO A 810 10.96 -11.39 0.80
CA PRO A 810 11.98 -12.21 1.43
C PRO A 810 11.56 -13.67 1.66
N GLU A 811 10.33 -13.91 2.14
CA GLU A 811 9.92 -15.24 2.63
C GLU A 811 9.31 -16.14 1.55
N HIS A 812 8.76 -15.55 0.48
CA HIS A 812 8.47 -16.29 -0.76
C HIS A 812 9.75 -16.47 -1.58
N GLY A 813 10.70 -15.54 -1.43
CA GLY A 813 11.96 -15.48 -2.15
C GLY A 813 11.70 -15.16 -3.62
N VAL A 814 11.09 -13.99 -3.84
CA VAL A 814 10.73 -13.43 -5.13
C VAL A 814 11.28 -11.99 -5.27
N PRO A 815 11.47 -11.47 -6.50
CA PRO A 815 11.89 -10.09 -6.73
C PRO A 815 10.90 -9.03 -6.19
N ASP A 816 11.39 -7.79 -6.08
CA ASP A 816 10.63 -6.64 -5.55
C ASP A 816 9.49 -6.17 -6.49
N ASP A 817 9.48 -6.58 -7.76
CA ASP A 817 8.48 -6.27 -8.79
C ASP A 817 7.46 -7.40 -9.03
N ALA A 818 7.45 -8.43 -8.18
CA ALA A 818 6.71 -9.66 -8.41
C ALA A 818 5.33 -9.73 -7.70
N SER A 819 4.84 -8.68 -7.05
CA SER A 819 3.67 -8.79 -6.15
C SER A 819 2.37 -9.13 -6.87
N GLU A 820 1.97 -8.36 -7.87
CA GLU A 820 0.77 -8.62 -8.67
C GLU A 820 0.94 -9.88 -9.53
N ALA A 821 2.13 -10.07 -10.11
CA ALA A 821 2.46 -11.27 -10.87
C ALA A 821 2.26 -12.55 -10.03
N GLN A 822 2.69 -12.57 -8.76
CA GLN A 822 2.45 -13.71 -7.87
C GLN A 822 0.99 -13.82 -7.43
N ALA A 823 0.28 -12.71 -7.19
CA ALA A 823 -1.17 -12.78 -6.93
C ALA A 823 -1.93 -13.45 -8.08
N ILE A 824 -1.61 -13.10 -9.33
CA ILE A 824 -2.19 -13.73 -10.53
C ILE A 824 -1.84 -15.22 -10.57
N ARG A 825 -0.57 -15.58 -10.37
CA ARG A 825 -0.10 -16.99 -10.36
C ARG A 825 -0.79 -17.82 -9.27
N VAL A 826 -1.00 -17.26 -8.08
CA VAL A 826 -1.68 -17.90 -6.95
C VAL A 826 -3.15 -18.19 -7.24
N ARG A 827 -3.89 -17.23 -7.80
CA ARG A 827 -5.29 -17.42 -8.18
C ARG A 827 -5.44 -18.45 -9.29
N ASP A 828 -4.67 -18.27 -10.37
CA ASP A 828 -4.80 -19.05 -11.59
C ASP A 828 -4.37 -20.52 -11.38
N SER A 829 -3.41 -20.75 -10.47
CA SER A 829 -2.92 -22.08 -10.11
C SER A 829 -3.74 -22.80 -9.02
N ARG A 830 -4.80 -22.18 -8.50
CA ARG A 830 -5.59 -22.63 -7.33
C ARG A 830 -4.82 -22.68 -6.00
N GLY A 831 -3.67 -22.00 -5.90
CA GLY A 831 -2.98 -21.79 -4.61
C GLY A 831 -3.88 -21.10 -3.59
N MET A 832 -4.52 -20.00 -4.02
CA MET A 832 -5.63 -19.32 -3.32
C MET A 832 -6.60 -18.73 -4.37
N PRO A 833 -7.68 -19.44 -4.75
CA PRO A 833 -8.66 -18.94 -5.72
C PRO A 833 -9.54 -17.83 -5.11
N GLU A 834 -10.07 -16.94 -5.94
CA GLU A 834 -10.88 -15.80 -5.48
C GLU A 834 -12.37 -16.17 -5.33
N PHE A 835 -13.04 -15.68 -4.29
CA PHE A 835 -14.49 -15.82 -4.15
C PHE A 835 -15.10 -14.70 -3.29
N VAL A 836 -16.41 -14.48 -3.47
CA VAL A 836 -17.22 -13.59 -2.62
C VAL A 836 -18.48 -14.34 -2.21
N PHE A 837 -18.74 -14.41 -0.91
CA PHE A 837 -19.99 -14.87 -0.31
C PHE A 837 -20.73 -13.66 0.27
N ASP A 838 -21.88 -13.37 -0.32
CA ASP A 838 -22.73 -12.26 0.07
C ASP A 838 -24.12 -12.78 0.45
N PRO A 839 -24.44 -12.89 1.76
CA PRO A 839 -25.73 -13.39 2.22
C PRO A 839 -26.89 -12.43 1.90
N GLY A 840 -26.63 -11.22 1.41
CA GLY A 840 -27.68 -10.33 0.87
C GLY A 840 -28.23 -10.78 -0.49
N LYS A 841 -27.56 -11.73 -1.17
CA LYS A 841 -27.96 -12.23 -2.50
C LYS A 841 -28.85 -13.48 -2.48
N GLY A 842 -28.94 -14.18 -1.33
CA GLY A 842 -29.78 -15.37 -1.16
C GLY A 842 -29.39 -16.18 0.07
N GLU A 843 -30.23 -17.16 0.41
CA GLU A 843 -30.06 -18.00 1.60
C GLU A 843 -29.17 -19.23 1.35
N THR A 844 -29.01 -19.64 0.08
CA THR A 844 -28.21 -20.81 -0.30
C THR A 844 -26.84 -20.43 -0.86
N PHE A 845 -25.84 -21.30 -0.69
CA PHE A 845 -24.51 -21.06 -1.26
C PHE A 845 -24.52 -20.82 -2.80
N PRO A 846 -25.30 -21.53 -3.64
CA PRO A 846 -25.35 -21.22 -5.08
C PRO A 846 -25.87 -19.81 -5.44
N GLU A 847 -26.64 -19.17 -4.55
CA GLU A 847 -27.13 -17.79 -4.73
C GLU A 847 -26.11 -16.77 -4.19
N ALA A 848 -25.57 -17.03 -2.99
CA ALA A 848 -24.70 -16.11 -2.27
C ALA A 848 -23.21 -16.18 -2.66
N LEU A 849 -22.72 -17.33 -3.15
CA LEU A 849 -21.29 -17.60 -3.40
C LEU A 849 -20.89 -17.42 -4.88
N TYR A 850 -20.17 -16.34 -5.17
CA TYR A 850 -19.60 -16.04 -6.46
C TYR A 850 -18.14 -16.53 -6.57
N ILE A 851 -17.88 -17.45 -7.51
CA ILE A 851 -16.52 -17.93 -7.85
C ILE A 851 -16.13 -17.72 -9.33
N LYS A 852 -17.02 -17.10 -10.13
CA LYS A 852 -16.90 -17.06 -11.61
C LYS A 852 -15.80 -16.12 -12.11
N GLY A 853 -15.16 -15.34 -11.23
CA GLY A 853 -14.01 -14.50 -11.55
C GLY A 853 -12.71 -15.29 -11.81
N ASN A 854 -12.64 -16.55 -11.36
CA ASN A 854 -11.49 -17.41 -11.63
C ASN A 854 -11.48 -17.89 -13.09
N PRO A 855 -10.32 -17.97 -13.76
CA PRO A 855 -10.25 -18.50 -15.12
C PRO A 855 -10.55 -20.00 -15.11
N ASN A 856 -11.26 -20.50 -16.15
CA ASN A 856 -11.72 -21.90 -16.25
C ASN A 856 -12.47 -22.40 -14.99
N TYR A 857 -13.38 -21.60 -14.42
CA TYR A 857 -13.99 -21.91 -13.11
C TYR A 857 -14.81 -23.22 -13.03
N GLN A 858 -15.10 -23.91 -14.15
CA GLN A 858 -15.81 -25.19 -14.20
C GLN A 858 -14.88 -26.43 -14.21
N ASN A 859 -13.57 -26.21 -14.31
CA ASN A 859 -12.54 -27.24 -14.41
C ASN A 859 -11.66 -27.24 -13.17
N ASP A 860 -10.86 -28.29 -12.98
CA ASP A 860 -9.86 -28.38 -11.90
C ASP A 860 -8.81 -27.28 -12.01
N TRP A 861 -8.31 -27.05 -13.21
CA TRP A 861 -7.11 -26.25 -13.49
C TRP A 861 -7.38 -25.21 -14.59
N TYR A 862 -6.50 -24.20 -14.67
CA TYR A 862 -6.54 -23.20 -15.73
C TYR A 862 -5.88 -23.71 -17.02
N THR A 863 -6.50 -23.52 -18.18
CA THR A 863 -5.84 -23.74 -19.48
C THR A 863 -5.15 -22.45 -19.93
N LYS A 864 -3.90 -22.25 -19.49
CA LYS A 864 -3.08 -21.07 -19.86
C LYS A 864 -2.57 -21.21 -21.29
N ARG A 865 -2.38 -20.08 -21.98
CA ARG A 865 -1.63 -20.00 -23.24
C ARG A 865 -0.27 -19.37 -22.97
N SER A 866 0.84 -19.99 -23.39
CA SER A 866 2.17 -19.39 -23.25
C SER A 866 2.27 -18.10 -24.08
N LYS A 867 2.87 -17.04 -23.51
CA LYS A 867 3.18 -15.82 -24.27
C LYS A 867 4.20 -16.09 -25.37
N GLY A 868 5.24 -16.88 -25.10
CA GLY A 868 6.27 -17.24 -26.07
C GLY A 868 5.83 -18.28 -27.10
N THR A 869 5.62 -19.54 -26.69
CA THR A 869 5.35 -20.66 -27.64
C THR A 869 3.97 -20.61 -28.28
N LYS A 870 3.04 -19.80 -27.73
CA LYS A 870 1.62 -19.70 -28.11
C LYS A 870 0.80 -20.99 -27.89
N GLU A 871 1.41 -22.05 -27.40
CA GLU A 871 0.76 -23.33 -27.05
C GLU A 871 -0.16 -23.18 -25.83
N ARG A 872 -1.06 -24.14 -25.64
CA ARG A 872 -1.93 -24.22 -24.46
C ARG A 872 -1.48 -25.35 -23.56
N PHE A 873 -1.43 -25.08 -22.25
CA PHE A 873 -1.03 -26.05 -21.24
C PHE A 873 -1.90 -25.90 -19.97
N THR A 874 -1.89 -26.93 -19.14
CA THR A 874 -2.68 -26.97 -17.89
C THR A 874 -1.86 -26.38 -16.76
N TYR A 875 -2.23 -25.17 -16.32
CA TYR A 875 -1.56 -24.45 -15.26
C TYR A 875 -2.06 -24.93 -13.89
N THR A 876 -1.14 -25.53 -13.12
CA THR A 876 -1.40 -26.15 -11.80
C THR A 876 -0.61 -25.46 -10.69
N VAL A 877 -0.91 -25.77 -9.42
CA VAL A 877 -0.19 -25.21 -8.27
C VAL A 877 1.34 -25.45 -8.33
N ALA A 878 1.77 -26.58 -8.91
CA ALA A 878 3.19 -26.86 -9.09
C ALA A 878 3.89 -25.87 -10.05
N HIS A 879 3.18 -25.31 -11.04
CA HIS A 879 3.74 -24.31 -11.96
C HIS A 879 3.97 -22.97 -11.25
N TRP A 880 3.04 -22.53 -10.40
CA TRP A 880 3.26 -21.37 -9.53
C TRP A 880 4.43 -21.62 -8.56
N ALA A 881 4.49 -22.81 -7.97
CA ALA A 881 5.57 -23.19 -7.05
C ALA A 881 6.98 -23.12 -7.68
N LEU A 882 7.13 -23.29 -8.99
CA LEU A 882 8.42 -23.08 -9.68
C LEU A 882 8.95 -21.64 -9.60
N THR A 883 8.07 -20.67 -9.32
CA THR A 883 8.37 -19.22 -9.36
C THR A 883 8.70 -18.61 -8.01
N GLU A 884 8.70 -19.39 -6.91
CA GLU A 884 8.99 -18.92 -5.56
C GLU A 884 10.08 -19.77 -4.89
N ALA A 885 11.14 -19.14 -4.38
CA ALA A 885 12.28 -19.86 -3.83
C ALA A 885 11.94 -20.72 -2.59
N ARG A 886 10.82 -20.48 -1.90
CA ARG A 886 10.36 -21.33 -0.80
C ARG A 886 10.09 -22.79 -1.21
N PHE A 887 9.72 -23.05 -2.47
CA PHE A 887 9.48 -24.42 -2.97
C PHE A 887 10.70 -25.08 -3.64
N ARG A 888 11.84 -24.39 -3.76
CA ARG A 888 13.01 -24.82 -4.55
C ARG A 888 13.60 -26.21 -4.24
N ARG A 889 13.26 -26.80 -3.08
CA ARG A 889 13.69 -28.15 -2.70
C ARG A 889 12.76 -29.26 -3.21
N HIS A 890 11.57 -28.90 -3.71
CA HIS A 890 10.52 -29.81 -4.17
C HIS A 890 10.48 -29.96 -5.71
N HIS A 891 11.34 -29.25 -6.44
CA HIS A 891 11.53 -29.44 -7.88
C HIS A 891 13.01 -29.35 -8.27
N LYS A 892 13.36 -29.91 -9.45
CA LYS A 892 14.68 -29.81 -10.08
C LYS A 892 14.50 -29.56 -11.57
N LYS A 893 15.02 -28.44 -12.07
CA LYS A 893 15.11 -28.18 -13.53
C LYS A 893 16.09 -29.19 -14.14
N VAL A 894 15.68 -29.86 -15.21
CA VAL A 894 16.45 -30.88 -15.93
C VAL A 894 16.33 -30.68 -17.44
N SER A 895 17.22 -31.31 -18.21
CA SER A 895 17.12 -31.40 -19.67
C SER A 895 16.07 -32.42 -20.10
N ALA A 896 15.55 -32.30 -21.32
CA ALA A 896 14.43 -33.11 -21.82
C ALA A 896 14.73 -34.63 -21.86
N ASP A 897 15.99 -35.03 -22.05
CA ASP A 897 16.41 -36.44 -21.98
C ASP A 897 16.25 -37.05 -20.58
N LYS A 898 16.24 -36.23 -19.52
CA LYS A 898 16.12 -36.72 -18.12
C LYS A 898 14.69 -36.99 -17.68
N VAL A 899 13.70 -36.67 -18.50
CA VAL A 899 12.29 -37.05 -18.29
C VAL A 899 11.85 -38.24 -19.13
N GLU A 900 12.73 -38.80 -19.97
CA GLU A 900 12.43 -40.03 -20.71
C GLU A 900 12.16 -41.19 -19.73
N GLY A 901 11.06 -41.93 -19.94
CA GLY A 901 10.59 -42.98 -19.03
C GLY A 901 10.03 -42.50 -17.69
N LYS A 902 9.91 -41.18 -17.46
CA LYS A 902 9.28 -40.59 -16.27
C LYS A 902 7.79 -40.32 -16.51
N GLN A 903 7.04 -40.09 -15.44
CA GLN A 903 5.58 -39.89 -15.52
C GLN A 903 5.22 -38.41 -15.56
N GLU A 904 4.33 -38.02 -16.47
CA GLU A 904 3.86 -36.63 -16.56
C GLU A 904 2.82 -36.32 -15.47
N LEU A 905 2.93 -35.14 -14.85
CA LEU A 905 2.14 -34.75 -13.67
C LEU A 905 0.63 -34.94 -13.85
N LEU A 906 0.06 -34.54 -14.99
CA LEU A 906 -1.38 -34.62 -15.22
C LEU A 906 -1.86 -36.08 -15.25
N SER A 907 -1.09 -36.95 -15.91
CA SER A 907 -1.31 -38.39 -15.96
C SER A 907 -1.26 -39.03 -14.56
N VAL A 908 -0.37 -38.59 -13.67
CA VAL A 908 -0.35 -39.03 -12.26
C VAL A 908 -1.56 -38.51 -11.49
N LEU A 909 -1.91 -37.23 -11.63
CA LEU A 909 -3.04 -36.62 -10.92
C LEU A 909 -4.38 -37.27 -11.26
N GLN A 910 -4.56 -37.79 -12.48
CA GLN A 910 -5.75 -38.53 -12.87
C GLN A 910 -5.94 -39.81 -12.03
N ASN A 911 -4.86 -40.47 -11.63
CA ASN A 911 -4.85 -41.74 -10.89
C ASN A 911 -4.97 -41.62 -9.36
N VAL A 912 -4.76 -40.42 -8.81
CA VAL A 912 -4.71 -40.18 -7.35
C VAL A 912 -5.94 -39.41 -6.87
N THR A 913 -6.52 -39.83 -5.73
CA THR A 913 -7.56 -39.10 -4.99
C THR A 913 -7.09 -38.72 -3.58
N MET A 914 -7.80 -37.80 -2.91
CA MET A 914 -7.48 -37.47 -1.52
C MET A 914 -7.68 -38.67 -0.55
N GLN A 915 -8.58 -39.60 -0.87
CA GLN A 915 -8.73 -40.85 -0.11
C GLN A 915 -7.48 -41.73 -0.22
N ASP A 916 -6.84 -41.76 -1.39
CA ASP A 916 -5.57 -42.47 -1.59
C ASP A 916 -4.42 -41.82 -0.83
N ILE A 917 -4.47 -40.49 -0.61
CA ILE A 917 -3.56 -39.76 0.28
C ILE A 917 -3.79 -40.13 1.75
N VAL A 918 -5.03 -40.01 2.24
CA VAL A 918 -5.40 -40.31 3.64
C VAL A 918 -5.09 -41.77 4.02
N HIS A 919 -5.30 -42.73 3.10
CA HIS A 919 -4.97 -44.14 3.32
C HIS A 919 -3.53 -44.53 2.95
N HIS A 920 -2.65 -43.55 2.68
CA HIS A 920 -1.23 -43.73 2.37
C HIS A 920 -0.94 -44.64 1.15
N ARG A 921 -1.94 -44.89 0.30
CA ARG A 921 -1.84 -45.80 -0.86
C ARG A 921 -0.87 -45.31 -1.92
N TYR A 922 -0.57 -44.01 -1.94
CA TYR A 922 0.46 -43.42 -2.79
C TYR A 922 1.89 -43.92 -2.52
N LEU A 923 2.11 -44.66 -1.42
CA LEU A 923 3.38 -45.34 -1.10
C LEU A 923 3.43 -46.79 -1.60
N ASP A 924 2.28 -47.42 -1.87
CA ASP A 924 2.22 -48.81 -2.36
C ASP A 924 2.45 -48.85 -3.87
N LYS A 925 3.56 -49.47 -4.29
CA LYS A 925 3.97 -49.64 -5.69
C LYS A 925 2.96 -50.42 -6.54
N ASN A 926 2.07 -51.19 -5.93
CA ASN A 926 1.09 -52.03 -6.63
C ASN A 926 -0.27 -51.34 -6.78
N HIS A 927 -0.48 -50.19 -6.12
CA HIS A 927 -1.74 -49.45 -6.20
C HIS A 927 -1.69 -48.40 -7.31
N ARG A 928 -2.79 -48.19 -8.04
CA ARG A 928 -2.87 -47.21 -9.15
C ARG A 928 -2.45 -45.79 -8.77
N SER A 929 -2.58 -45.42 -7.50
CA SER A 929 -2.25 -44.10 -6.98
C SER A 929 -0.79 -43.95 -6.55
N TYR A 930 0.09 -44.92 -6.83
CA TYR A 930 1.50 -44.85 -6.48
C TYR A 930 2.15 -43.58 -7.03
N ILE A 931 2.80 -42.79 -6.17
CA ILE A 931 3.57 -41.62 -6.59
C ILE A 931 5.06 -41.96 -6.43
N PRO A 932 5.80 -42.24 -7.52
CA PRO A 932 7.25 -42.42 -7.45
C PRO A 932 7.92 -41.07 -7.14
N ASP A 933 8.84 -41.06 -6.17
CA ASP A 933 9.50 -39.83 -5.74
C ASP A 933 10.61 -39.44 -6.72
N TRP A 934 10.64 -38.17 -7.14
CA TRP A 934 11.53 -37.65 -8.19
C TRP A 934 11.42 -38.34 -9.56
N GLU A 935 10.32 -39.06 -9.83
CA GLU A 935 10.04 -39.65 -11.16
C GLU A 935 8.75 -39.11 -11.81
N VAL A 936 8.14 -38.09 -11.20
CA VAL A 936 7.07 -37.30 -11.82
C VAL A 936 7.66 -35.99 -12.34
N TYR A 937 7.27 -35.56 -13.54
CA TYR A 937 7.71 -34.30 -14.13
C TYR A 937 6.56 -33.40 -14.58
N LEU A 938 6.82 -32.10 -14.67
CA LEU A 938 5.98 -31.15 -15.39
C LEU A 938 6.80 -30.39 -16.44
N VAL A 939 6.11 -29.85 -17.43
CA VAL A 939 6.66 -28.99 -18.49
C VAL A 939 6.23 -27.55 -18.24
N ASP A 940 7.20 -26.67 -18.03
CA ASP A 940 6.98 -25.25 -17.77
C ASP A 940 7.23 -24.44 -19.05
N HIS A 941 6.16 -23.80 -19.54
CA HIS A 941 6.20 -22.92 -20.71
C HIS A 941 6.31 -21.47 -20.26
N THR A 942 7.55 -21.04 -20.05
CA THR A 942 7.90 -19.66 -19.64
C THR A 942 7.38 -18.60 -20.62
N ASP A 943 7.23 -17.37 -20.12
CA ASP A 943 6.67 -16.26 -20.90
C ASP A 943 7.63 -15.75 -22.01
N ASP A 944 8.95 -15.93 -21.86
CA ASP A 944 9.97 -15.72 -22.90
C ASP A 944 10.07 -16.86 -23.93
N GLY A 945 9.31 -17.94 -23.74
CA GLY A 945 9.17 -19.03 -24.71
C GLY A 945 10.13 -20.20 -24.54
N GLN A 946 10.92 -20.25 -23.47
CA GLN A 946 11.66 -21.46 -23.11
C GLN A 946 10.69 -22.55 -22.60
N VAL A 947 11.03 -23.80 -22.91
CA VAL A 947 10.30 -25.00 -22.43
C VAL A 947 11.20 -25.74 -21.46
N ASN A 948 10.90 -25.61 -20.16
CA ASN A 948 11.70 -26.18 -19.08
C ASN A 948 11.06 -27.48 -18.57
N HIS A 949 11.88 -28.49 -18.29
CA HIS A 949 11.41 -29.75 -17.71
C HIS A 949 11.80 -29.80 -16.24
N HIS A 950 10.83 -30.10 -15.37
CA HIS A 950 11.02 -30.08 -13.92
C HIS A 950 10.62 -31.41 -13.30
N LEU A 951 11.59 -32.15 -12.73
CA LEU A 951 11.29 -33.29 -11.86
C LEU A 951 10.74 -32.77 -10.52
N LEU A 952 9.73 -33.45 -9.98
CA LEU A 952 8.99 -33.06 -8.79
C LEU A 952 9.21 -34.07 -7.67
N SER A 953 9.29 -33.60 -6.42
CA SER A 953 9.17 -34.49 -5.26
C SER A 953 7.73 -34.99 -5.13
N ARG A 954 7.55 -36.17 -4.52
CA ARG A 954 6.23 -36.75 -4.22
C ARG A 954 5.31 -35.75 -3.52
N GLN A 955 5.84 -34.98 -2.58
CA GLN A 955 5.08 -34.01 -1.79
C GLN A 955 4.47 -32.89 -2.66
N MET A 956 5.15 -32.47 -3.73
CA MET A 956 4.62 -31.49 -4.70
C MET A 956 3.46 -32.05 -5.52
N VAL A 957 3.48 -33.35 -5.84
CA VAL A 957 2.35 -34.04 -6.49
C VAL A 957 1.16 -34.14 -5.53
N ILE A 958 1.40 -34.43 -4.24
CA ILE A 958 0.34 -34.49 -3.22
C ILE A 958 -0.27 -33.09 -3.01
N PHE A 959 0.54 -32.02 -3.00
CA PHE A 959 0.06 -30.64 -2.95
C PHE A 959 -0.88 -30.30 -4.11
N CYS A 960 -0.58 -30.76 -5.34
CA CYS A 960 -1.51 -30.65 -6.46
C CYS A 960 -2.84 -31.39 -6.23
N VAL A 961 -2.82 -32.59 -5.62
CA VAL A 961 -4.05 -33.34 -5.29
C VAL A 961 -4.90 -32.59 -4.27
N GLU A 962 -4.26 -32.01 -3.26
CA GLU A 962 -4.89 -31.28 -2.16
C GLU A 962 -5.57 -29.98 -2.66
N ARG A 963 -4.85 -29.11 -3.38
CA ARG A 963 -5.44 -27.88 -3.96
C ARG A 963 -6.61 -28.16 -4.89
N ARG A 964 -6.52 -29.21 -5.72
CA ARG A 964 -7.62 -29.67 -6.58
C ARG A 964 -8.85 -30.11 -5.76
N LYS A 965 -8.63 -30.81 -4.63
CA LYS A 965 -9.71 -31.18 -3.70
C LYS A 965 -10.36 -29.95 -3.07
N ALA A 966 -9.58 -28.97 -2.61
CA ALA A 966 -10.10 -27.73 -2.06
C ALA A 966 -10.95 -26.95 -3.09
N TRP A 967 -10.45 -26.81 -4.33
CA TRP A 967 -11.17 -26.15 -5.40
C TRP A 967 -12.49 -26.86 -5.78
N ARG A 968 -12.49 -28.20 -5.89
CA ARG A 968 -13.72 -28.99 -6.11
C ARG A 968 -14.75 -28.82 -4.99
N MET A 969 -14.32 -28.69 -3.73
CA MET A 969 -15.23 -28.41 -2.62
C MET A 969 -15.87 -27.02 -2.73
N LEU A 970 -15.10 -26.01 -3.11
CA LEU A 970 -15.60 -24.64 -3.30
C LEU A 970 -16.58 -24.55 -4.49
N GLN A 971 -16.29 -25.22 -5.61
CA GLN A 971 -17.22 -25.36 -6.74
C GLN A 971 -18.53 -26.02 -6.33
N SER A 972 -18.46 -27.11 -5.56
CA SER A 972 -19.64 -27.83 -5.05
C SER A 972 -20.53 -26.92 -4.19
N LYS A 973 -19.94 -26.14 -3.26
CA LYS A 973 -20.67 -25.12 -2.49
C LYS A 973 -21.39 -24.12 -3.42
N ALA A 974 -20.70 -23.62 -4.44
CA ALA A 974 -21.25 -22.67 -5.41
C ALA A 974 -22.25 -23.29 -6.43
N GLY A 975 -22.67 -24.55 -6.24
CA GLY A 975 -23.61 -25.24 -7.15
C GLY A 975 -23.02 -25.57 -8.53
N ILE A 976 -21.69 -25.63 -8.66
CA ILE A 976 -20.97 -25.87 -9.92
C ILE A 976 -20.46 -27.30 -9.94
N GLU A 977 -21.01 -28.10 -10.86
CA GLU A 977 -20.54 -29.45 -11.13
C GLU A 977 -19.23 -29.42 -11.93
N ASN A 978 -18.16 -29.96 -11.32
CA ASN A 978 -16.84 -30.03 -11.94
C ASN A 978 -16.78 -31.21 -12.93
N LYS A 979 -16.51 -30.89 -14.21
CA LYS A 979 -16.49 -31.87 -15.31
C LYS A 979 -15.33 -32.85 -15.22
N ASP A 980 -14.16 -32.37 -14.79
CA ASP A 980 -12.94 -33.15 -14.66
C ASP A 980 -13.04 -34.15 -13.49
N TYR A 981 -13.78 -33.78 -12.44
CA TYR A 981 -14.10 -34.68 -11.33
C TYR A 981 -15.01 -35.84 -11.76
N LEU A 982 -16.06 -35.57 -12.55
CA LEU A 982 -16.92 -36.62 -13.09
C LEU A 982 -16.13 -37.57 -14.01
N ALA A 983 -15.33 -37.01 -14.92
CA ALA A 983 -14.47 -37.78 -15.82
C ALA A 983 -13.46 -38.64 -15.05
N GLN A 984 -12.82 -38.07 -14.01
CA GLN A 984 -11.91 -38.82 -13.15
C GLN A 984 -12.63 -39.96 -12.41
N LYS A 985 -13.83 -39.72 -11.86
CA LYS A 985 -14.59 -40.78 -11.16
C LYS A 985 -14.91 -41.96 -12.08
N GLU A 986 -15.32 -41.71 -13.33
CA GLU A 986 -15.63 -42.79 -14.26
C GLU A 986 -14.37 -43.53 -14.71
N TYR A 987 -13.29 -42.81 -14.98
CA TYR A 987 -11.98 -43.40 -15.28
C TYR A 987 -11.48 -44.32 -14.15
N LEU A 988 -11.55 -43.86 -12.89
CA LEU A 988 -11.09 -44.65 -11.74
C LEU A 988 -11.93 -45.89 -11.49
N LYS A 989 -13.26 -45.86 -11.71
CA LYS A 989 -14.09 -47.09 -11.66
C LYS A 989 -13.58 -48.16 -12.62
N GLY A 990 -13.12 -47.76 -13.81
CA GLY A 990 -12.59 -48.68 -14.83
C GLY A 990 -11.19 -49.21 -14.53
N LEU A 991 -10.49 -48.65 -13.53
CA LEU A 991 -9.21 -49.17 -13.01
C LEU A 991 -9.39 -49.98 -11.72
N ASP A 992 -10.43 -49.69 -10.95
CA ASP A 992 -10.75 -50.35 -9.67
C ASP A 992 -11.64 -51.60 -9.85
N ALA A 993 -12.09 -51.91 -11.08
CA ALA A 993 -12.94 -53.04 -11.46
C ALA A 993 -12.18 -54.09 -12.29
#